data_AF-A0A2I1IHP8-F1
#
_entry.id   AF-A0A2I1IHP8-F1
#
_cell.length_a   1.000
_cell.length_b   1.000
_cell.length_c   1.000
_cell.angle_alpha   90.00
_cell.angle_beta   90.00
_cell.angle_gamma   90.00
#
_symmetry.space_group_name_H-M   'P 1'
#
loop_
_entity.id
_entity.type
_entity.pdbx_description
1 polymer ?
#
loop_
_entity_poly.entity_id
_entity_poly.type
_entity_poly.pdbx_seq_one_letter_code
_entity_poly.pdbx_strand_id
1 'polypeptide(L)'
;MNSVKAKNSYISLFSSGGLGDLGFHDEEFFCIASAELLSRRIEVQRLNQLADPSRLICGDLMLPGPFEQVVGLAQEYTAAEKQPVTVLLATPPCQGMSVANHKKGDELARNSLVVRSIEMVKIVRPLVFIFENVPAFMKTICTGMDGNNRTIAAEINKELGSNYEYFSQVIQLSEYGSPSSRKRSLTIGVRNDVTWATPLDLYPQQTKAPTLRELIGDLPPLTKMGESADGDILHSFRPYEPRMRTWIKDLKEGETAFENKDPNKRPHRILNGKKVPNVQKNADKYRRVFWDATAPCVHTRNDILASQNTIHPVDDRVFSVRELMRMMGVRDDFVWFSGQQDAGKVLSWEEYRKHDVNIRQCLGEAVPVPVTQSIARNIKNHLSAHLQFSAGKPKRRIDSLWSTSAQKSAYMGVPDYRRKTNAAYYTEPLIAFSLIKRALGAFNQKRKKPIRVLEPSAGSGVFIDVLNQYGDYYKIDLTAVELDHEMEQHLRKKYSSATNLAAFNLELSDYLLQENESAYDLVVGNPPFGRKSVERDSRWHGEPELSVRFLRKALSESTMVALVMPKALLHAKYYLNIRRYLIASCNISTVLDYGEYTFPNVKIETLGLIADRRQQAIDTTTIKSWPLSLIREASPDYVFSPEYPSWLIYRDGDFDRVLSSLHCGLLNVWRDRKVSRRMASTDGVRVIRGRNIGYNGELVDDSRDYYVDKEIARAVSCSLKRLDGSKKFLAPNLSYNPRAIDFRDIGDSIPDGSCAVLFGDLSAKQAEAFIVFSRSDEFQRFYRVACNFATRSINIDSCLAFWWGVPKL
;
A
#
# COMPACT_ATOMS: atom_id res chain seq x y z
N MET A 1 23.68 11.25 -23.41
CA MET A 1 23.29 9.97 -22.78
C MET A 1 21.87 9.68 -23.20
N ASN A 2 21.66 8.70 -24.09
CA ASN A 2 20.31 8.27 -24.47
C ASN A 2 19.61 7.75 -23.21
N SER A 3 18.49 8.36 -22.82
CA SER A 3 17.71 7.89 -21.68
C SER A 3 17.22 6.48 -21.98
N VAL A 4 17.73 5.47 -21.28
CA VAL A 4 17.19 4.11 -21.33
C VAL A 4 15.70 4.20 -20.96
N LYS A 5 14.82 3.82 -21.89
CA LYS A 5 13.38 3.79 -21.65
C LYS A 5 13.11 2.72 -20.59
N ALA A 6 12.40 3.08 -19.52
CA ALA A 6 12.06 2.12 -18.46
C ALA A 6 11.35 0.89 -19.07
N LYS A 7 11.80 -0.31 -18.71
CA LYS A 7 11.29 -1.57 -19.25
C LYS A 7 10.34 -2.18 -18.21
N ASN A 8 9.06 -2.29 -18.56
CA ASN A 8 8.09 -2.98 -17.72
C ASN A 8 8.50 -4.44 -17.56
N SER A 9 8.52 -4.93 -16.32
CA SER A 9 8.98 -6.28 -16.04
C SER A 9 8.12 -7.00 -15.02
N TYR A 10 8.04 -8.32 -15.14
CA TYR A 10 7.30 -9.11 -14.18
C TYR A 10 7.97 -10.45 -13.88
N ILE A 11 7.66 -10.97 -12.69
CA ILE A 11 7.92 -12.34 -12.28
C ILE A 11 6.57 -13.01 -12.03
N SER A 12 6.39 -14.21 -12.54
CA SER A 12 5.18 -15.03 -12.33
C SER A 12 5.54 -16.28 -11.53
N LEU A 13 4.92 -16.46 -10.36
CA LEU A 13 5.07 -17.64 -9.53
C LEU A 13 3.80 -18.50 -9.61
N PHE A 14 3.96 -19.81 -9.76
CA PHE A 14 2.86 -20.76 -9.91
C PHE A 14 2.07 -20.50 -11.20
N SER A 15 2.80 -20.28 -12.30
CA SER A 15 2.28 -19.74 -13.55
C SER A 15 1.36 -20.68 -14.33
N SER A 16 1.25 -21.96 -13.94
CA SER A 16 0.44 -22.95 -14.65
C SER A 16 0.82 -23.00 -16.14
N GLY A 17 -0.15 -23.07 -17.06
CA GLY A 17 0.10 -22.96 -18.50
C GLY A 17 0.47 -21.55 -19.00
N GLY A 18 0.68 -20.57 -18.12
CA GLY A 18 1.02 -19.18 -18.47
C GLY A 18 -0.15 -18.32 -18.92
N LEU A 19 -1.39 -18.65 -18.57
CA LEU A 19 -2.53 -17.82 -18.94
C LEU A 19 -2.57 -16.47 -18.19
N GLY A 20 -2.10 -16.45 -16.94
CA GLY A 20 -1.93 -15.19 -16.22
C GLY A 20 -0.84 -14.32 -16.87
N ASP A 21 0.28 -14.96 -17.22
CA ASP A 21 1.41 -14.39 -17.94
C ASP A 21 1.01 -13.82 -19.32
N LEU A 22 0.12 -14.48 -20.05
CA LEU A 22 -0.38 -14.01 -21.35
C LEU A 22 -0.93 -12.57 -21.26
N GLY A 23 -1.65 -12.23 -20.20
CA GLY A 23 -2.16 -10.86 -20.03
C GLY A 23 -1.06 -9.82 -19.83
N PHE A 24 0.06 -10.18 -19.20
CA PHE A 24 1.23 -9.31 -19.07
C PHE A 24 2.03 -9.23 -20.37
N HIS A 25 2.19 -10.37 -21.04
CA HIS A 25 2.82 -10.48 -22.36
C HIS A 25 2.11 -9.60 -23.40
N ASP A 26 0.77 -9.64 -23.45
CA ASP A 26 -0.04 -8.86 -24.38
C ASP A 26 0.01 -7.34 -24.10
N GLU A 27 0.43 -6.94 -22.89
CA GLU A 27 0.71 -5.54 -22.53
C GLU A 27 2.21 -5.17 -22.65
N GLU A 28 3.00 -6.04 -23.28
CA GLU A 28 4.43 -5.89 -23.58
C GLU A 28 5.32 -5.82 -22.32
N PHE A 29 4.96 -6.53 -21.26
CA PHE A 29 5.85 -6.68 -20.11
C PHE A 29 6.94 -7.71 -20.40
N PHE A 30 8.15 -7.41 -19.95
CA PHE A 30 9.27 -8.33 -19.98
C PHE A 30 9.17 -9.36 -18.85
N CYS A 31 8.97 -10.63 -19.21
CA CYS A 31 9.03 -11.72 -18.24
C CYS A 31 10.47 -11.91 -17.77
N ILE A 32 10.76 -11.63 -16.50
CA ILE A 32 12.08 -11.89 -15.88
C ILE A 32 12.21 -13.38 -15.57
N ALA A 33 11.15 -13.95 -15.00
CA ALA A 33 11.05 -15.36 -14.65
C ALA A 33 9.58 -15.78 -14.57
N SER A 34 9.26 -16.94 -15.11
CA SER A 34 7.99 -17.63 -14.90
C SER A 34 8.26 -19.01 -14.33
N ALA A 35 7.75 -19.28 -13.13
CA ALA A 35 8.04 -20.49 -12.37
C ALA A 35 6.81 -21.39 -12.22
N GLU A 36 6.95 -22.65 -12.62
CA GLU A 36 5.91 -23.66 -12.57
C GLU A 36 6.50 -25.05 -12.27
N LEU A 37 5.80 -25.85 -11.49
CA LEU A 37 6.26 -27.17 -11.06
C LEU A 37 6.24 -28.20 -12.21
N LEU A 38 5.21 -28.15 -13.06
CA LEU A 38 4.96 -29.16 -14.07
C LEU A 38 5.58 -28.80 -15.42
N SER A 39 6.56 -29.59 -15.87
CA SER A 39 7.27 -29.41 -17.14
C SER A 39 6.34 -29.31 -18.36
N ARG A 40 5.28 -30.13 -18.40
CA ARG A 40 4.26 -30.09 -19.47
C ARG A 40 3.49 -28.77 -19.55
N ARG A 41 3.46 -27.96 -18.48
CA ARG A 41 2.84 -26.64 -18.45
C ARG A 41 3.84 -25.55 -18.83
N ILE A 42 5.09 -25.69 -18.43
CA ILE A 42 6.21 -24.88 -18.97
C ILE A 42 6.30 -25.01 -20.49
N GLU A 43 6.06 -26.21 -21.04
CA GLU A 43 6.00 -26.42 -22.49
C GLU A 43 4.90 -25.58 -23.17
N VAL A 44 3.72 -25.46 -22.55
CA VAL A 44 2.66 -24.57 -23.07
C VAL A 44 3.16 -23.12 -23.17
N GLN A 45 3.86 -22.64 -22.14
CA GLN A 45 4.41 -21.28 -22.14
C GLN A 45 5.46 -21.08 -23.23
N ARG A 46 6.33 -22.09 -23.42
CA ARG A 46 7.37 -22.11 -24.45
C ARG A 46 6.77 -22.07 -25.86
N LEU A 47 5.76 -22.88 -26.14
CA LEU A 47 5.08 -22.92 -27.44
C LEU A 47 4.45 -21.58 -27.82
N ASN A 48 3.99 -20.82 -26.83
CA ASN A 48 3.40 -19.48 -27.04
C ASN A 48 4.42 -18.34 -26.87
N GLN A 49 5.71 -18.66 -26.71
CA GLN A 49 6.81 -17.69 -26.60
C GLN A 49 6.58 -16.63 -25.52
N LEU A 50 5.94 -17.01 -24.39
CA LEU A 50 5.61 -16.06 -23.32
C LEU A 50 6.86 -15.47 -22.65
N ALA A 51 7.98 -16.20 -22.70
CA ALA A 51 9.29 -15.76 -22.24
C ALA A 51 10.41 -16.53 -22.95
N ASP A 52 11.64 -15.99 -22.87
CA ASP A 52 12.84 -16.73 -23.26
C ASP A 52 12.95 -18.06 -22.49
N PRO A 53 13.39 -19.16 -23.13
CA PRO A 53 13.49 -20.47 -22.46
C PRO A 53 14.33 -20.47 -21.18
N SER A 54 15.36 -19.62 -21.08
CA SER A 54 16.20 -19.47 -19.88
C SER A 54 15.47 -18.83 -18.69
N ARG A 55 14.31 -18.23 -18.93
CA ARG A 55 13.46 -17.56 -17.93
C ARG A 55 12.26 -18.40 -17.53
N LEU A 56 12.06 -19.56 -18.16
CA LEU A 56 11.04 -20.54 -17.80
C LEU A 56 11.62 -21.53 -16.78
N ILE A 57 11.23 -21.37 -15.52
CA ILE A 57 11.77 -22.12 -14.40
C ILE A 57 10.85 -23.30 -14.07
N CYS A 58 11.30 -24.51 -14.39
CA CYS A 58 10.59 -25.73 -14.03
C CYS A 58 11.11 -26.27 -12.69
N GLY A 59 10.30 -26.26 -11.64
CA GLY A 59 10.70 -26.84 -10.36
C GLY A 59 9.83 -26.45 -9.17
N ASP A 60 10.10 -27.09 -8.03
CA ASP A 60 9.44 -26.80 -6.77
C ASP A 60 10.07 -25.56 -6.11
N LEU A 61 9.28 -24.50 -5.95
CA LEU A 61 9.71 -23.25 -5.31
C LEU A 61 9.95 -23.40 -3.79
N MET A 62 9.56 -24.52 -3.18
CA MET A 62 9.94 -24.86 -1.81
C MET A 62 11.41 -25.29 -1.71
N LEU A 63 12.03 -25.71 -2.81
CA LEU A 63 13.44 -26.08 -2.85
C LEU A 63 14.32 -24.85 -3.13
N PRO A 64 15.55 -24.80 -2.59
CA PRO A 64 16.47 -23.69 -2.83
C PRO A 64 16.75 -23.43 -4.30
N GLY A 65 17.02 -24.47 -5.10
CA GLY A 65 17.45 -24.34 -6.50
C GLY A 65 16.51 -23.48 -7.38
N PRO A 66 15.25 -23.90 -7.61
CA PRO A 66 14.31 -23.11 -8.41
C PRO A 66 14.05 -21.71 -7.85
N PHE A 67 14.02 -21.57 -6.52
CA PHE A 67 13.79 -20.27 -5.88
C PHE A 67 14.97 -19.31 -6.07
N GLU A 68 16.19 -19.77 -5.82
CA GLU A 68 17.43 -19.01 -6.02
C GLU A 68 17.61 -18.63 -7.48
N GLN A 69 17.17 -19.47 -8.42
CA GLN A 69 17.20 -19.14 -9.84
C GLN A 69 16.31 -17.93 -10.16
N VAL A 70 15.09 -17.87 -9.61
CA VAL A 70 14.20 -16.70 -9.78
C VAL A 70 14.81 -15.44 -9.15
N VAL A 71 15.37 -15.56 -7.94
CA VAL A 71 16.06 -14.45 -7.25
C VAL A 71 17.26 -13.97 -8.06
N GLY A 72 18.08 -14.88 -8.60
CA GLY A 72 19.24 -14.58 -9.42
C GLY A 72 18.86 -13.81 -10.68
N LEU A 73 17.82 -14.26 -11.41
CA LEU A 73 17.31 -13.55 -12.59
C LEU A 73 16.78 -12.15 -12.25
N ALA A 74 16.14 -11.98 -11.09
CA ALA A 74 15.68 -10.68 -10.63
C ALA A 74 16.84 -9.71 -10.32
N GLN A 75 17.89 -10.23 -9.68
CA GLN A 75 19.11 -9.47 -9.36
C GLN A 75 19.88 -9.09 -10.63
N GLU A 76 20.05 -10.03 -11.56
CA GLU A 76 20.67 -9.82 -12.86
C GLU A 76 19.95 -8.72 -13.63
N TYR A 77 18.62 -8.82 -13.74
CA TYR A 77 17.79 -7.80 -14.38
C TYR A 77 17.96 -6.43 -13.71
N THR A 78 17.89 -6.37 -12.37
CA THR A 78 17.98 -5.12 -11.63
C THR A 78 19.35 -4.45 -11.81
N ALA A 79 20.43 -5.24 -11.88
CA ALA A 79 21.78 -4.76 -12.12
C ALA A 79 21.98 -4.29 -13.57
N ALA A 80 21.51 -5.07 -14.55
CA ALA A 80 21.66 -4.77 -15.98
C ALA A 80 20.86 -3.53 -16.40
N GLU A 81 19.60 -3.46 -15.98
CA GLU A 81 18.66 -2.41 -16.39
C GLU A 81 18.68 -1.20 -15.45
N LYS A 82 19.36 -1.30 -14.30
CA LYS A 82 19.40 -0.26 -13.24
C LYS A 82 18.00 0.19 -12.79
N GLN A 83 17.05 -0.73 -12.80
CA GLN A 83 15.67 -0.52 -12.39
C GLN A 83 15.16 -1.71 -11.56
N PRO A 84 14.31 -1.49 -10.55
CA PRO A 84 13.67 -2.58 -9.81
C PRO A 84 12.71 -3.37 -10.71
N VAL A 85 12.40 -4.60 -10.28
CA VAL A 85 11.32 -5.40 -10.85
C VAL A 85 10.00 -4.62 -10.72
N THR A 86 9.22 -4.52 -11.81
CA THR A 86 7.96 -3.77 -11.77
C THR A 86 6.89 -4.55 -11.00
N VAL A 87 6.70 -5.83 -11.33
CA VAL A 87 5.60 -6.64 -10.79
C VAL A 87 6.08 -8.02 -10.34
N LEU A 88 5.55 -8.52 -9.23
CA LEU A 88 5.54 -9.94 -8.91
C LEU A 88 4.09 -10.43 -8.81
N LEU A 89 3.71 -11.32 -9.71
CA LEU A 89 2.43 -12.03 -9.70
C LEU A 89 2.62 -13.40 -9.05
N ALA A 90 1.78 -13.76 -8.08
CA ALA A 90 1.76 -15.10 -7.53
C ALA A 90 0.33 -15.64 -7.40
N THR A 91 0.12 -16.86 -7.90
CA THR A 91 -1.13 -17.62 -7.84
C THR A 91 -0.92 -18.94 -7.10
N PRO A 92 -0.47 -18.93 -5.83
CA PRO A 92 -0.10 -20.15 -5.12
C PRO A 92 -1.29 -21.11 -4.99
N PRO A 93 -1.07 -22.43 -5.17
CA PRO A 93 -2.16 -23.40 -5.19
C PRO A 93 -2.87 -23.50 -3.84
N CYS A 94 -4.19 -23.66 -3.89
CA CYS A 94 -5.08 -23.45 -2.75
C CYS A 94 -5.67 -24.75 -2.15
N GLN A 95 -4.93 -25.85 -2.20
CA GLN A 95 -5.48 -27.19 -1.92
C GLN A 95 -5.99 -27.39 -0.47
N GLY A 96 -5.60 -26.52 0.48
CA GLY A 96 -6.09 -26.51 1.87
C GLY A 96 -7.22 -25.53 2.19
N MET A 97 -7.50 -24.53 1.33
CA MET A 97 -8.42 -23.41 1.67
C MET A 97 -9.74 -23.43 0.89
N SER A 98 -9.95 -24.43 0.02
CA SER A 98 -11.22 -24.57 -0.72
C SER A 98 -12.28 -25.26 0.13
N VAL A 99 -13.52 -24.76 0.09
CA VAL A 99 -14.69 -25.30 0.81
C VAL A 99 -14.91 -26.80 0.55
N ALA A 100 -14.46 -27.32 -0.60
CA ALA A 100 -14.60 -28.72 -0.98
C ALA A 100 -13.59 -29.69 -0.29
N ASN A 101 -12.49 -29.17 0.31
CA ASN A 101 -11.36 -29.97 0.78
C ASN A 101 -11.01 -29.81 2.28
N HIS A 102 -11.84 -29.14 3.09
CA HIS A 102 -11.66 -28.90 4.54
C HIS A 102 -11.53 -30.13 5.46
N LYS A 103 -11.23 -31.33 4.94
CA LYS A 103 -11.21 -32.60 5.70
C LYS A 103 -9.93 -33.43 5.55
N LYS A 104 -8.78 -32.82 5.22
CA LYS A 104 -7.49 -33.53 5.21
C LYS A 104 -6.49 -32.78 6.09
N GLY A 105 -6.14 -33.36 7.24
CA GLY A 105 -5.41 -32.75 8.36
C GLY A 105 -3.94 -32.37 8.12
N ASP A 106 -3.63 -31.77 6.98
CA ASP A 106 -2.30 -31.24 6.64
C ASP A 106 -2.43 -29.87 5.93
N GLU A 107 -3.23 -28.98 6.51
CA GLU A 107 -3.47 -27.63 5.97
C GLU A 107 -2.26 -26.69 6.17
N LEU A 108 -1.44 -26.94 7.20
CA LEU A 108 -0.28 -26.11 7.56
C LEU A 108 0.88 -26.26 6.54
N ALA A 109 1.21 -27.47 6.10
CA ALA A 109 2.23 -27.70 5.07
C ALA A 109 1.83 -27.09 3.71
N ARG A 110 0.53 -26.93 3.44
CA ARG A 110 0.00 -26.43 2.14
C ARG A 110 -0.01 -24.91 2.02
N ASN A 111 -0.05 -24.18 3.14
CA ASN A 111 0.04 -22.72 3.15
C ASN A 111 1.49 -22.21 3.05
N SER A 112 2.47 -23.11 3.05
CA SER A 112 3.90 -22.81 2.88
C SER A 112 4.21 -22.09 1.57
N LEU A 113 3.51 -22.41 0.47
CA LEU A 113 3.71 -21.77 -0.84
C LEU A 113 3.28 -20.30 -0.86
N VAL A 114 2.29 -19.93 -0.04
CA VAL A 114 1.91 -18.51 0.16
C VAL A 114 3.04 -17.78 0.88
N VAL A 115 3.58 -18.38 1.94
CA VAL A 115 4.70 -17.83 2.71
C VAL A 115 5.93 -17.67 1.81
N ARG A 116 6.18 -18.64 0.93
CA ARG A 116 7.26 -18.58 -0.07
C ARG A 116 7.07 -17.43 -1.08
N SER A 117 5.81 -17.12 -1.42
CA SER A 117 5.50 -15.95 -2.27
C SER A 117 5.79 -14.64 -1.53
N ILE A 118 5.43 -14.55 -0.24
CA ILE A 118 5.71 -13.40 0.62
C ILE A 118 7.23 -13.19 0.75
N GLU A 119 7.98 -14.26 0.98
CA GLU A 119 9.44 -14.25 1.03
C GLU A 119 10.05 -13.74 -0.29
N MET A 120 9.56 -14.21 -1.43
CA MET A 120 10.02 -13.73 -2.74
C MET A 120 9.80 -12.22 -2.89
N VAL A 121 8.63 -11.70 -2.50
CA VAL A 121 8.35 -10.24 -2.52
C VAL A 121 9.31 -9.49 -1.59
N LYS A 122 9.59 -10.03 -0.40
CA LYS A 122 10.51 -9.44 0.59
C LYS A 122 11.94 -9.33 0.05
N ILE A 123 12.41 -10.35 -0.66
CA ILE A 123 13.77 -10.41 -1.24
C ILE A 123 13.86 -9.56 -2.52
N VAL A 124 12.95 -9.76 -3.48
CA VAL A 124 12.98 -9.09 -4.80
C VAL A 124 12.63 -7.61 -4.70
N ARG A 125 11.79 -7.23 -3.73
CA ARG A 125 11.29 -5.87 -3.51
C ARG A 125 10.68 -5.23 -4.78
N PRO A 126 9.74 -5.89 -5.48
CA PRO A 126 9.11 -5.32 -6.68
C PRO A 126 8.36 -4.01 -6.38
N LEU A 127 8.08 -3.19 -7.39
CA LEU A 127 7.26 -1.99 -7.18
C LEU A 127 5.82 -2.36 -6.79
N VAL A 128 5.32 -3.45 -7.37
CA VAL A 128 3.98 -3.99 -7.15
C VAL A 128 4.05 -5.49 -6.90
N PHE A 129 3.27 -5.99 -5.94
CA PHE A 129 2.97 -7.42 -5.85
C PHE A 129 1.47 -7.68 -6.03
N ILE A 130 1.14 -8.81 -6.63
CA ILE A 130 -0.23 -9.26 -6.87
C ILE A 130 -0.35 -10.69 -6.37
N PHE A 131 -1.26 -10.91 -5.42
CA PHE A 131 -1.70 -12.25 -5.04
C PHE A 131 -3.14 -12.45 -5.48
N GLU A 132 -3.37 -13.46 -6.31
CA GLU A 132 -4.70 -13.94 -6.65
C GLU A 132 -4.92 -15.29 -5.96
N ASN A 133 -6.08 -15.45 -5.32
CA ASN A 133 -6.43 -16.70 -4.67
C ASN A 133 -7.93 -16.83 -4.37
N VAL A 134 -8.33 -17.92 -3.72
CA VAL A 134 -9.73 -18.18 -3.34
C VAL A 134 -10.26 -17.15 -2.33
N PRO A 135 -11.59 -16.98 -2.20
CA PRO A 135 -12.19 -15.98 -1.30
C PRO A 135 -11.77 -16.02 0.18
N ALA A 136 -11.38 -17.19 0.70
CA ALA A 136 -10.97 -17.35 2.10
C ALA A 136 -9.52 -16.89 2.39
N PHE A 137 -8.74 -16.59 1.36
CA PHE A 137 -7.28 -16.38 1.40
C PHE A 137 -6.79 -15.55 2.58
N MET A 138 -7.26 -14.31 2.74
CA MET A 138 -6.75 -13.41 3.78
C MET A 138 -6.99 -13.91 5.22
N LYS A 139 -7.97 -14.81 5.41
CA LYS A 139 -8.36 -15.37 6.72
C LYS A 139 -7.76 -16.74 7.01
N THR A 140 -7.20 -17.41 6.00
CA THR A 140 -6.54 -18.70 6.17
C THR A 140 -5.31 -18.57 7.07
N ILE A 141 -5.08 -19.56 7.93
CA ILE A 141 -3.90 -19.64 8.81
C ILE A 141 -2.72 -20.25 8.07
N CYS A 142 -1.57 -19.58 8.07
CA CYS A 142 -0.29 -20.10 7.61
C CYS A 142 0.73 -20.15 8.76
N THR A 143 1.73 -21.03 8.64
CA THR A 143 2.94 -20.99 9.47
C THR A 143 3.90 -19.99 8.84
N GLY A 144 4.07 -18.82 9.46
CA GLY A 144 4.91 -17.76 8.90
C GLY A 144 6.41 -18.12 8.87
N MET A 145 7.21 -17.23 8.29
CA MET A 145 8.67 -17.45 8.14
C MET A 145 9.41 -17.66 9.47
N ASP A 146 8.83 -17.23 10.58
CA ASP A 146 9.34 -17.41 11.94
C ASP A 146 8.79 -18.67 12.65
N GLY A 147 8.09 -19.56 11.95
CA GLY A 147 7.52 -20.79 12.50
C GLY A 147 6.21 -20.62 13.27
N ASN A 148 5.70 -19.39 13.40
CA ASN A 148 4.49 -19.10 14.18
C ASN A 148 3.24 -19.04 13.29
N ASN A 149 2.13 -19.59 13.78
CA ASN A 149 0.86 -19.62 13.05
C ASN A 149 0.12 -18.28 13.14
N ARG A 150 -0.31 -17.74 11.99
CA ARG A 150 -1.12 -16.51 11.90
C ARG A 150 -1.93 -16.49 10.60
N THR A 151 -2.86 -15.55 10.46
CA THR A 151 -3.55 -15.38 9.18
C THR A 151 -2.59 -14.93 8.10
N ILE A 152 -2.85 -15.27 6.83
CA ILE A 152 -2.07 -14.77 5.69
C ILE A 152 -2.04 -13.23 5.68
N ALA A 153 -3.14 -12.56 6.04
CA ALA A 153 -3.17 -11.12 6.18
C ALA A 153 -2.15 -10.60 7.22
N ALA A 154 -2.05 -11.27 8.37
CA ALA A 154 -1.08 -10.91 9.41
C ALA A 154 0.36 -11.18 8.97
N GLU A 155 0.62 -12.26 8.22
CA GLU A 155 1.95 -12.53 7.65
C GLU A 155 2.36 -11.47 6.63
N ILE A 156 1.47 -11.10 5.70
CA ILE A 156 1.72 -10.01 4.74
C ILE A 156 2.03 -8.70 5.49
N ASN A 157 1.24 -8.36 6.51
CA ASN A 157 1.48 -7.15 7.31
C ASN A 157 2.83 -7.18 8.02
N LYS A 158 3.19 -8.31 8.63
CA LYS A 158 4.44 -8.48 9.36
C LYS A 158 5.65 -8.33 8.43
N GLU A 159 5.62 -9.02 7.30
CA GLU A 159 6.80 -9.21 6.45
C GLU A 159 6.95 -8.15 5.38
N LEU A 160 5.82 -7.61 4.88
CA LEU A 160 5.79 -6.63 3.79
C LEU A 160 5.24 -5.27 4.23
N GLY A 161 4.45 -5.19 5.31
CA GLY A 161 3.74 -3.96 5.70
C GLY A 161 4.63 -2.77 6.05
N SER A 162 5.89 -3.01 6.43
CA SER A 162 6.88 -1.95 6.65
C SER A 162 7.36 -1.28 5.36
N ASN A 163 7.28 -1.97 4.22
CA ASN A 163 7.76 -1.50 2.91
C ASN A 163 6.64 -1.30 1.88
N TYR A 164 5.43 -1.80 2.15
CA TYR A 164 4.30 -1.75 1.21
C TYR A 164 3.01 -1.27 1.87
N GLU A 165 2.15 -0.71 1.03
CA GLU A 165 0.72 -0.56 1.27
C GLU A 165 -0.04 -1.49 0.33
N TYR A 166 -1.03 -2.23 0.82
CA TYR A 166 -1.83 -3.12 -0.04
C TYR A 166 -3.33 -2.96 0.18
N PHE A 167 -4.11 -3.33 -0.83
CA PHE A 167 -5.55 -3.48 -0.74
C PHE A 167 -5.94 -4.90 -1.16
N SER A 168 -6.86 -5.50 -0.40
CA SER A 168 -7.36 -6.85 -0.65
C SER A 168 -8.88 -6.85 -0.62
N GLN A 169 -9.49 -7.43 -1.65
CA GLN A 169 -10.94 -7.57 -1.74
C GLN A 169 -11.34 -8.89 -2.41
N VAL A 170 -12.44 -9.46 -1.95
CA VAL A 170 -13.09 -10.57 -2.63
C VAL A 170 -14.03 -10.03 -3.70
N ILE A 171 -13.67 -10.19 -4.97
CA ILE A 171 -14.40 -9.67 -6.12
C ILE A 171 -14.97 -10.79 -6.99
N GLN A 172 -16.07 -10.50 -7.67
CA GLN A 172 -16.63 -11.34 -8.72
C GLN A 172 -16.01 -10.91 -10.05
N LEU A 173 -15.05 -11.67 -10.58
CA LEU A 173 -14.23 -11.23 -11.72
C LEU A 173 -15.04 -10.90 -12.99
N SER A 174 -16.24 -11.46 -13.15
CA SER A 174 -17.13 -11.12 -14.28
C SER A 174 -17.70 -9.71 -14.20
N GLU A 175 -17.69 -9.06 -13.05
CA GLU A 175 -18.01 -7.64 -12.92
C GLU A 175 -16.84 -6.74 -13.36
N TYR A 176 -15.68 -7.34 -13.63
CA TYR A 176 -14.41 -6.67 -13.97
C TYR A 176 -13.83 -7.18 -15.29
N GLY A 177 -14.71 -7.52 -16.25
CA GLY A 177 -14.30 -7.91 -17.60
C GLY A 177 -13.91 -9.37 -17.80
N SER A 178 -13.99 -10.24 -16.78
CA SER A 178 -13.84 -11.68 -17.00
C SER A 178 -15.02 -12.24 -17.81
N PRO A 179 -14.79 -13.04 -18.87
CA PRO A 179 -15.86 -13.69 -19.62
C PRO A 179 -16.64 -14.74 -18.82
N SER A 180 -16.04 -15.26 -17.75
CA SER A 180 -16.65 -16.23 -16.86
C SER A 180 -16.80 -15.72 -15.43
N SER A 181 -17.85 -16.22 -14.77
CA SER A 181 -18.13 -15.96 -13.36
C SER A 181 -17.05 -16.62 -12.50
N ARG A 182 -16.32 -15.87 -11.68
CA ARG A 182 -15.29 -16.42 -10.79
C ARG A 182 -15.09 -15.49 -9.60
N LYS A 183 -15.38 -15.97 -8.39
CA LYS A 183 -15.16 -15.19 -7.16
C LYS A 183 -13.77 -15.45 -6.61
N ARG A 184 -12.97 -14.40 -6.43
CA ARG A 184 -11.55 -14.49 -6.01
C ARG A 184 -11.17 -13.39 -5.04
N SER A 185 -10.25 -13.70 -4.14
CA SER A 185 -9.51 -12.70 -3.37
C SER A 185 -8.41 -12.17 -4.27
N LEU A 186 -8.47 -10.88 -4.59
CA LEU A 186 -7.39 -10.17 -5.25
C LEU A 186 -6.70 -9.31 -4.19
N THR A 187 -5.37 -9.37 -4.13
CA THR A 187 -4.56 -8.54 -3.24
C THR A 187 -3.48 -7.86 -4.08
N ILE A 188 -3.48 -6.53 -4.10
CA ILE A 188 -2.46 -5.73 -4.80
C ILE A 188 -1.74 -4.88 -3.76
N GLY A 189 -0.41 -4.94 -3.76
CA GLY A 189 0.44 -4.11 -2.93
C GLY A 189 1.36 -3.20 -3.74
N VAL A 190 1.57 -1.99 -3.25
CA VAL A 190 2.41 -0.94 -3.83
C VAL A 190 3.48 -0.56 -2.82
N ARG A 191 4.74 -0.46 -3.27
CA ARG A 191 5.88 -0.13 -2.42
C ARG A 191 5.76 1.32 -1.91
N ASN A 192 6.12 1.58 -0.65
CA ASN A 192 5.89 2.88 0.00
C ASN A 192 6.57 4.07 -0.71
N ASP A 193 7.64 3.83 -1.49
CA ASP A 193 8.36 4.85 -2.26
C ASP A 193 7.72 5.16 -3.63
N VAL A 194 6.65 4.44 -3.99
CA VAL A 194 5.81 4.71 -5.16
C VAL A 194 4.60 5.54 -4.71
N THR A 195 4.87 6.76 -4.27
CA THR A 195 3.87 7.61 -3.59
C THR A 195 2.72 8.06 -4.51
N TRP A 196 2.96 8.08 -5.83
CA TRP A 196 2.05 8.59 -6.84
C TRP A 196 0.98 7.59 -7.30
N ALA A 197 1.02 6.35 -6.83
CA ALA A 197 0.05 5.31 -7.21
C ALA A 197 -0.45 4.60 -5.96
N THR A 198 -1.73 4.24 -5.95
CA THR A 198 -2.36 3.46 -4.88
C THR A 198 -2.63 2.03 -5.36
N PRO A 199 -2.81 1.07 -4.44
CA PRO A 199 -3.34 -0.24 -4.82
C PRO A 199 -4.65 -0.17 -5.60
N LEU A 200 -5.55 0.77 -5.28
CA LEU A 200 -6.85 0.92 -5.93
C LEU A 200 -6.73 1.35 -7.40
N ASP A 201 -5.73 2.18 -7.74
CA ASP A 201 -5.45 2.57 -9.13
C ASP A 201 -5.09 1.36 -10.01
N LEU A 202 -4.60 0.28 -9.40
CA LEU A 202 -4.11 -0.91 -10.09
C LEU A 202 -5.15 -2.04 -10.15
N TYR A 203 -6.29 -1.91 -9.45
CA TYR A 203 -7.39 -2.87 -9.54
C TYR A 203 -8.02 -2.83 -10.94
N PRO A 204 -8.56 -3.96 -11.45
CA PRO A 204 -9.28 -3.96 -12.71
C PRO A 204 -10.53 -3.06 -12.59
N GLN A 205 -10.92 -2.41 -13.69
CA GLN A 205 -12.11 -1.56 -13.72
C GLN A 205 -13.37 -2.40 -13.90
N GLN A 206 -14.50 -1.92 -13.38
CA GLN A 206 -15.77 -2.61 -13.59
C GLN A 206 -16.19 -2.53 -15.06
N THR A 207 -16.52 -3.67 -15.65
CA THR A 207 -17.01 -3.75 -17.03
C THR A 207 -18.02 -4.88 -17.15
N LYS A 208 -19.00 -4.74 -18.06
CA LYS A 208 -20.01 -5.77 -18.29
C LYS A 208 -19.36 -6.99 -18.95
N ALA A 209 -19.51 -8.17 -18.34
CA ALA A 209 -19.10 -9.43 -18.97
C ALA A 209 -19.96 -9.76 -20.20
N PRO A 210 -19.36 -10.37 -21.24
CA PRO A 210 -20.12 -10.97 -22.34
C PRO A 210 -20.99 -12.14 -21.84
N THR A 211 -22.08 -12.37 -22.56
CA THR A 211 -22.94 -13.54 -22.43
C THR A 211 -22.25 -14.78 -23.01
N LEU A 212 -22.67 -15.98 -22.58
CA LEU A 212 -22.18 -17.22 -23.16
C LEU A 212 -22.45 -17.29 -24.67
N ARG A 213 -23.60 -16.78 -25.12
CA ARG A 213 -23.95 -16.69 -26.55
C ARG A 213 -22.94 -15.87 -27.34
N GLU A 214 -22.53 -14.71 -26.83
CA GLU A 214 -21.52 -13.86 -27.48
C GLU A 214 -20.13 -14.53 -27.54
N LEU A 215 -19.83 -15.44 -26.60
CA LEU A 215 -18.53 -16.11 -26.53
C LEU A 215 -18.42 -17.33 -27.46
N ILE A 216 -19.46 -18.14 -27.55
CA ILE A 216 -19.38 -19.45 -28.22
C ILE A 216 -20.52 -19.73 -29.20
N GLY A 217 -21.49 -18.82 -29.35
CA GLY A 217 -22.68 -19.05 -30.17
C GLY A 217 -22.42 -19.11 -31.68
N ASP A 218 -21.24 -18.69 -32.12
CA ASP A 218 -20.73 -18.80 -33.49
C ASP A 218 -20.08 -20.17 -33.78
N LEU A 219 -19.80 -20.99 -32.77
CA LEU A 219 -19.18 -22.31 -32.95
C LEU A 219 -20.21 -23.33 -33.47
N PRO A 220 -19.82 -24.25 -34.38
CA PRO A 220 -20.73 -25.23 -34.93
C PRO A 220 -21.19 -26.24 -33.86
N PRO A 221 -22.43 -26.75 -33.91
CA PRO A 221 -22.89 -27.75 -32.96
C PRO A 221 -22.12 -29.07 -33.11
N LEU A 222 -21.88 -29.75 -31.99
CA LEU A 222 -21.29 -31.09 -31.96
C LEU A 222 -22.33 -32.10 -31.45
N THR A 223 -22.70 -33.05 -32.31
CA THR A 223 -23.80 -34.01 -32.15
C THR A 223 -23.35 -35.48 -32.03
N LYS A 224 -22.11 -35.81 -32.41
CA LYS A 224 -21.53 -37.16 -32.39
C LYS A 224 -20.34 -37.22 -31.43
N MET A 225 -20.37 -38.19 -30.53
CA MET A 225 -19.26 -38.42 -29.60
C MET A 225 -17.97 -38.73 -30.36
N GLY A 226 -16.89 -38.04 -30.01
CA GLY A 226 -15.58 -38.20 -30.62
C GLY A 226 -15.36 -37.34 -31.86
N GLU A 227 -16.37 -36.60 -32.34
CA GLU A 227 -16.17 -35.68 -33.46
C GLU A 227 -15.50 -34.37 -33.02
N SER A 228 -14.90 -33.69 -33.98
CA SER A 228 -14.34 -32.35 -33.85
C SER A 228 -14.82 -31.50 -35.00
N ALA A 229 -14.90 -30.19 -34.79
CA ALA A 229 -15.14 -29.26 -35.89
C ALA A 229 -13.97 -29.26 -36.90
N ASP A 230 -14.31 -28.99 -38.16
CA ASP A 230 -13.34 -28.96 -39.25
C ASP A 230 -12.26 -27.92 -38.98
N GLY A 231 -11.00 -28.35 -38.97
CA GLY A 231 -9.85 -27.48 -38.72
C GLY A 231 -9.65 -27.05 -37.25
N ASP A 232 -10.49 -27.50 -36.31
CA ASP A 232 -10.35 -27.15 -34.88
C ASP A 232 -10.55 -28.35 -33.94
N ILE A 233 -9.46 -29.09 -33.69
CA ILE A 233 -9.43 -30.24 -32.77
C ILE A 233 -9.77 -29.85 -31.32
N LEU A 234 -9.59 -28.58 -30.94
CA LEU A 234 -9.93 -28.09 -29.60
C LEU A 234 -11.44 -27.91 -29.42
N HIS A 235 -12.19 -27.81 -30.52
CA HIS A 235 -13.65 -27.88 -30.53
C HIS A 235 -14.12 -29.31 -30.83
N SER A 236 -13.91 -30.18 -29.84
CA SER A 236 -14.24 -31.60 -29.92
C SER A 236 -15.22 -32.07 -28.85
N PHE A 237 -16.07 -33.03 -29.24
CA PHE A 237 -17.02 -33.70 -28.36
C PHE A 237 -16.34 -34.90 -27.70
N ARG A 238 -16.00 -34.75 -26.42
CA ARG A 238 -15.50 -35.84 -25.60
C ARG A 238 -16.49 -37.03 -25.53
N PRO A 239 -16.05 -38.26 -25.84
CA PRO A 239 -16.85 -39.47 -25.64
C PRO A 239 -17.16 -39.75 -24.17
N TYR A 240 -18.38 -40.20 -23.90
CA TYR A 240 -18.84 -40.72 -22.61
C TYR A 240 -19.43 -42.12 -22.79
N GLU A 241 -19.72 -42.82 -21.69
CA GLU A 241 -20.56 -44.03 -21.80
C GLU A 241 -21.91 -43.64 -22.45
N PRO A 242 -22.39 -44.35 -23.50
CA PRO A 242 -23.58 -43.95 -24.24
C PRO A 242 -24.82 -43.68 -23.37
N ARG A 243 -24.97 -44.43 -22.27
CA ARG A 243 -26.05 -44.22 -21.28
C ARG A 243 -26.01 -42.83 -20.63
N MET A 244 -24.84 -42.22 -20.45
CA MET A 244 -24.70 -40.92 -19.80
C MET A 244 -25.32 -39.79 -20.63
N ARG A 245 -25.29 -39.92 -21.96
CA ARG A 245 -25.91 -38.97 -22.89
C ARG A 245 -27.42 -38.88 -22.67
N THR A 246 -28.06 -40.02 -22.38
CA THR A 246 -29.51 -40.08 -22.11
C THR A 246 -29.94 -39.26 -20.89
N TRP A 247 -29.01 -38.94 -19.99
CA TRP A 247 -29.31 -38.13 -18.80
C TRP A 247 -29.54 -36.66 -19.12
N ILE A 248 -28.94 -36.18 -20.22
CA ILE A 248 -28.86 -34.75 -20.53
C ILE A 248 -29.49 -34.39 -21.88
N LYS A 249 -29.72 -35.38 -22.75
CA LYS A 249 -30.27 -35.21 -24.10
C LYS A 249 -31.58 -34.42 -24.12
N ASP A 250 -32.50 -34.73 -23.22
CA ASP A 250 -33.84 -34.14 -23.20
C ASP A 250 -33.97 -32.89 -22.32
N LEU A 251 -32.87 -32.45 -21.68
CA LEU A 251 -32.88 -31.27 -20.82
C LEU A 251 -32.97 -30.00 -21.67
N LYS A 252 -33.72 -29.02 -21.19
CA LYS A 252 -33.71 -27.63 -21.67
C LYS A 252 -32.74 -26.78 -20.85
N GLU A 253 -32.48 -25.55 -21.29
CA GLU A 253 -31.69 -24.58 -20.53
C GLU A 253 -32.17 -24.47 -19.08
N GLY A 254 -31.24 -24.53 -18.14
CA GLY A 254 -31.55 -24.50 -16.71
C GLY A 254 -32.07 -25.81 -16.12
N GLU A 255 -32.50 -26.81 -16.89
CA GLU A 255 -32.99 -28.08 -16.33
C GLU A 255 -31.85 -28.97 -15.84
N THR A 256 -32.11 -29.78 -14.81
CA THR A 256 -31.15 -30.73 -14.24
C THR A 256 -31.60 -32.18 -14.41
N ALA A 257 -30.65 -33.07 -14.71
CA ALA A 257 -30.91 -34.50 -14.88
C ALA A 257 -31.47 -35.19 -13.62
N PHE A 258 -31.29 -34.60 -12.42
CA PHE A 258 -31.84 -35.14 -11.17
C PHE A 258 -33.37 -35.07 -11.09
N GLU A 259 -33.97 -34.09 -11.78
CA GLU A 259 -35.41 -33.84 -11.78
C GLU A 259 -36.14 -34.58 -12.90
N ASN A 260 -35.42 -35.39 -13.70
CA ASN A 260 -36.03 -36.14 -14.79
C ASN A 260 -37.12 -37.08 -14.25
N LYS A 261 -38.31 -37.05 -14.87
CA LYS A 261 -39.45 -37.90 -14.47
C LYS A 261 -39.16 -39.39 -14.63
N ASP A 262 -38.32 -39.76 -15.59
CA ASP A 262 -37.85 -41.13 -15.80
C ASP A 262 -36.61 -41.43 -14.93
N PRO A 263 -36.71 -42.32 -13.92
CA PRO A 263 -35.55 -42.72 -13.10
C PRO A 263 -34.41 -43.35 -13.90
N ASN A 264 -34.66 -43.87 -15.11
CA ASN A 264 -33.63 -44.40 -16.01
C ASN A 264 -32.76 -43.33 -16.65
N LYS A 265 -33.30 -42.12 -16.80
CA LYS A 265 -32.58 -40.95 -17.28
C LYS A 265 -31.94 -40.12 -16.17
N ARG A 266 -32.01 -40.57 -14.91
CA ARG A 266 -31.30 -39.91 -13.79
C ARG A 266 -29.84 -40.39 -13.71
N PRO A 267 -28.89 -39.51 -13.33
CA PRO A 267 -27.48 -39.89 -13.17
C PRO A 267 -27.27 -40.99 -12.12
N HIS A 268 -26.55 -42.05 -12.50
CA HIS A 268 -26.33 -43.22 -11.62
C HIS A 268 -25.02 -43.96 -11.92
N ARG A 269 -24.51 -44.67 -10.92
CA ARG A 269 -23.38 -45.60 -11.01
C ARG A 269 -23.89 -47.04 -11.03
N ILE A 270 -23.10 -47.93 -11.62
CA ILE A 270 -23.31 -49.37 -11.53
C ILE A 270 -22.25 -49.90 -10.57
N LEU A 271 -22.67 -50.42 -9.42
CA LEU A 271 -21.80 -51.01 -8.40
C LEU A 271 -22.28 -52.45 -8.19
N ASN A 272 -21.41 -53.43 -8.48
CA ASN A 272 -21.73 -54.87 -8.38
C ASN A 272 -23.04 -55.24 -9.12
N GLY A 273 -23.22 -54.73 -10.34
CA GLY A 273 -24.43 -54.95 -11.15
C GLY A 273 -25.68 -54.19 -10.68
N LYS A 274 -25.63 -53.47 -9.54
CA LYS A 274 -26.75 -52.69 -9.01
C LYS A 274 -26.64 -51.21 -9.37
N LYS A 275 -27.77 -50.62 -9.73
CA LYS A 275 -27.91 -49.19 -10.03
C LYS A 275 -27.97 -48.38 -8.73
N VAL A 276 -27.01 -47.49 -8.55
CA VAL A 276 -26.92 -46.57 -7.40
C VAL A 276 -27.04 -45.14 -7.90
N PRO A 277 -28.14 -44.42 -7.58
CA PRO A 277 -28.30 -43.01 -7.96
C PRO A 277 -27.16 -42.13 -7.45
N ASN A 278 -26.72 -41.17 -8.26
CA ASN A 278 -25.78 -40.16 -7.80
C ASN A 278 -26.46 -39.22 -6.80
N VAL A 279 -25.70 -38.71 -5.84
CA VAL A 279 -26.20 -37.72 -4.87
C VAL A 279 -26.00 -36.31 -5.41
N GLN A 280 -27.06 -35.52 -5.43
CA GLN A 280 -27.02 -34.09 -5.73
C GLN A 280 -26.46 -33.32 -4.53
N LYS A 281 -25.13 -33.26 -4.43
CA LYS A 281 -24.46 -32.46 -3.39
C LYS A 281 -24.50 -30.94 -3.68
N ASN A 282 -24.58 -30.56 -4.96
CA ASN A 282 -24.64 -29.17 -5.42
C ASN A 282 -25.76 -29.04 -6.47
N ALA A 283 -26.48 -27.90 -6.48
CA ALA A 283 -27.65 -27.66 -7.34
C ALA A 283 -27.33 -27.64 -8.86
N ASP A 284 -26.08 -27.34 -9.20
CA ASP A 284 -25.61 -27.07 -10.57
C ASP A 284 -25.05 -28.31 -11.29
N LYS A 285 -25.08 -29.47 -10.62
CA LYS A 285 -24.61 -30.71 -11.23
C LYS A 285 -25.62 -31.22 -12.24
N TYR A 286 -25.12 -31.71 -13.37
CA TYR A 286 -25.93 -32.22 -14.46
C TYR A 286 -27.03 -31.23 -14.93
N ARG A 287 -26.75 -29.92 -14.83
CA ARG A 287 -27.65 -28.85 -15.25
C ARG A 287 -27.14 -28.22 -16.56
N ARG A 288 -28.04 -27.94 -17.51
CA ARG A 288 -27.72 -27.12 -18.68
C ARG A 288 -27.61 -25.66 -18.28
N VAL A 289 -26.57 -24.99 -18.75
CA VAL A 289 -26.38 -23.56 -18.57
C VAL A 289 -27.26 -22.74 -19.52
N PHE A 290 -27.42 -21.45 -19.23
CA PHE A 290 -28.20 -20.52 -20.06
C PHE A 290 -27.31 -19.83 -21.09
N TRP A 291 -27.84 -19.61 -22.30
CA TRP A 291 -27.14 -18.86 -23.35
C TRP A 291 -26.95 -17.38 -23.00
N ASP A 292 -28.02 -16.74 -22.52
CA ASP A 292 -28.09 -15.30 -22.30
C ASP A 292 -27.70 -14.93 -20.85
N ALA A 293 -26.72 -15.65 -20.31
CA ALA A 293 -26.13 -15.44 -19.00
C ALA A 293 -24.59 -15.37 -19.10
N THR A 294 -23.94 -14.81 -18.08
CA THR A 294 -22.47 -14.87 -17.96
C THR A 294 -22.01 -16.33 -17.91
N ALA A 295 -20.92 -16.64 -18.60
CA ALA A 295 -20.40 -17.99 -18.63
C ALA A 295 -20.03 -18.49 -17.21
N PRO A 296 -20.25 -19.76 -16.87
CA PRO A 296 -19.97 -20.26 -15.53
C PRO A 296 -18.46 -20.32 -15.23
N CYS A 297 -18.12 -20.47 -13.95
CA CYS A 297 -16.74 -20.69 -13.51
C CYS A 297 -16.14 -21.92 -14.18
N VAL A 298 -14.98 -21.76 -14.84
CA VAL A 298 -14.21 -22.89 -15.36
C VAL A 298 -13.48 -23.58 -14.21
N HIS A 299 -13.86 -24.83 -13.92
CA HIS A 299 -13.24 -25.68 -12.91
C HIS A 299 -12.22 -26.64 -13.53
N THR A 300 -11.33 -27.26 -12.75
CA THR A 300 -10.30 -28.19 -13.26
C THR A 300 -10.85 -29.50 -13.83
N ARG A 301 -11.98 -29.97 -13.30
CA ARG A 301 -12.72 -31.14 -13.82
C ARG A 301 -13.93 -30.68 -14.63
N ASN A 302 -13.68 -29.81 -15.60
CA ASN A 302 -14.69 -29.37 -16.56
C ASN A 302 -15.00 -30.45 -17.64
N ASP A 303 -14.27 -31.57 -17.63
CA ASP A 303 -14.42 -32.69 -18.56
C ASP A 303 -15.57 -33.65 -18.23
N ILE A 304 -16.10 -33.60 -17.01
CA ILE A 304 -17.09 -34.56 -16.50
C ILE A 304 -18.48 -33.90 -16.37
N LEU A 305 -19.52 -34.66 -16.75
CA LEU A 305 -20.92 -34.25 -16.58
C LEU A 305 -21.32 -34.03 -15.11
N ALA A 306 -20.64 -34.72 -14.19
CA ALA A 306 -20.92 -34.67 -12.76
C ALA A 306 -20.35 -33.42 -12.05
N SER A 307 -19.56 -32.61 -12.77
CA SER A 307 -19.03 -31.34 -12.26
C SER A 307 -20.07 -30.23 -12.38
N GLN A 308 -19.76 -29.07 -11.81
CA GLN A 308 -20.68 -27.94 -11.76
C GLN A 308 -20.66 -27.18 -13.09
N ASN A 309 -21.85 -26.87 -13.62
CA ASN A 309 -22.04 -25.99 -14.77
C ASN A 309 -21.18 -26.36 -16.00
N THR A 310 -21.04 -27.66 -16.29
CA THR A 310 -20.22 -28.12 -17.42
C THR A 310 -21.01 -28.41 -18.68
N ILE A 311 -22.34 -28.52 -18.62
CA ILE A 311 -23.17 -28.97 -19.74
C ILE A 311 -23.56 -27.79 -20.62
N HIS A 312 -23.30 -27.94 -21.92
CA HIS A 312 -23.62 -26.96 -22.95
C HIS A 312 -25.13 -26.61 -22.97
N PRO A 313 -25.55 -25.40 -23.37
CA PRO A 313 -26.96 -25.01 -23.35
C PRO A 313 -27.88 -25.88 -24.24
N VAL A 314 -27.35 -26.44 -25.33
CA VAL A 314 -28.13 -27.21 -26.33
C VAL A 314 -27.52 -28.59 -26.60
N ASP A 315 -26.28 -28.65 -27.07
CA ASP A 315 -25.57 -29.91 -27.30
C ASP A 315 -25.50 -30.80 -26.05
N ASP A 316 -25.74 -32.10 -26.20
CA ASP A 316 -25.76 -33.05 -25.09
C ASP A 316 -24.36 -33.56 -24.71
N ARG A 317 -23.51 -32.58 -24.37
CA ARG A 317 -22.09 -32.72 -24.02
C ARG A 317 -21.65 -31.71 -22.98
N VAL A 318 -20.43 -31.88 -22.46
CA VAL A 318 -19.75 -30.79 -21.76
C VAL A 318 -19.14 -29.80 -22.75
N PHE A 319 -18.73 -28.64 -22.26
CA PHE A 319 -17.97 -27.69 -23.05
C PHE A 319 -16.66 -28.27 -23.61
N SER A 320 -16.40 -28.00 -24.89
CA SER A 320 -15.13 -28.29 -25.56
C SER A 320 -14.02 -27.41 -24.99
N VAL A 321 -12.76 -27.73 -25.30
CA VAL A 321 -11.64 -26.87 -24.86
C VAL A 321 -11.70 -25.50 -25.51
N ARG A 322 -12.06 -25.41 -26.81
CA ARG A 322 -12.28 -24.12 -27.52
C ARG A 322 -13.26 -23.22 -26.78
N GLU A 323 -14.41 -23.74 -26.38
CA GLU A 323 -15.42 -22.99 -25.64
C GLU A 323 -14.87 -22.50 -24.29
N LEU A 324 -14.18 -23.38 -23.56
CA LEU A 324 -13.55 -23.02 -22.29
C LEU A 324 -12.42 -21.99 -22.43
N MET A 325 -11.67 -22.03 -23.54
CA MET A 325 -10.66 -21.02 -23.88
C MET A 325 -11.31 -19.64 -23.99
N ARG A 326 -12.38 -19.52 -24.78
CA ARG A 326 -13.12 -18.25 -24.93
C ARG A 326 -13.75 -17.78 -23.62
N MET A 327 -14.27 -18.70 -22.79
CA MET A 327 -14.75 -18.40 -21.44
C MET A 327 -13.65 -17.93 -20.45
N MET A 328 -12.39 -18.17 -20.77
CA MET A 328 -11.21 -17.68 -20.03
C MET A 328 -10.52 -16.49 -20.71
N GLY A 329 -11.06 -16.02 -21.84
CA GLY A 329 -10.49 -14.96 -22.66
C GLY A 329 -9.16 -15.33 -23.34
N VAL A 330 -8.93 -16.63 -23.56
CA VAL A 330 -7.75 -17.13 -24.27
C VAL A 330 -8.00 -17.03 -25.77
N ARG A 331 -7.07 -16.40 -26.49
CA ARG A 331 -7.10 -16.24 -27.94
C ARG A 331 -7.14 -17.58 -28.69
N ASP A 332 -7.78 -17.60 -29.85
CA ASP A 332 -8.08 -18.86 -30.53
C ASP A 332 -6.83 -19.55 -31.14
N ASP A 333 -5.79 -18.77 -31.42
CA ASP A 333 -4.48 -19.20 -31.92
C ASP A 333 -3.54 -19.74 -30.84
N PHE A 334 -3.93 -19.76 -29.56
CA PHE A 334 -3.09 -20.24 -28.46
C PHE A 334 -2.76 -21.75 -28.61
N VAL A 335 -1.48 -22.09 -28.47
CA VAL A 335 -0.94 -23.43 -28.73
C VAL A 335 -0.75 -24.21 -27.43
N TRP A 336 -1.35 -25.39 -27.30
CA TRP A 336 -1.30 -26.17 -26.05
C TRP A 336 -0.29 -27.32 -26.04
N PHE A 337 0.08 -27.82 -27.20
CA PHE A 337 1.01 -28.94 -27.33
C PHE A 337 1.72 -28.90 -28.68
N SER A 338 2.93 -29.47 -28.74
CA SER A 338 3.69 -29.59 -29.97
C SER A 338 2.92 -30.44 -30.99
N GLY A 339 2.88 -29.98 -32.23
CA GLY A 339 2.12 -30.61 -33.30
C GLY A 339 0.63 -30.25 -33.38
N GLN A 340 0.15 -29.29 -32.59
CA GLN A 340 -1.26 -28.84 -32.63
C GLN A 340 -1.66 -28.20 -33.97
N GLN A 341 -0.75 -27.43 -34.58
CA GLN A 341 -1.00 -26.64 -35.79
C GLN A 341 -0.12 -27.08 -36.98
N ASP A 342 0.37 -28.33 -36.98
CA ASP A 342 1.21 -28.84 -38.06
C ASP A 342 0.44 -28.82 -39.38
N ALA A 343 0.95 -28.07 -40.36
CA ALA A 343 0.31 -27.92 -41.66
C ALA A 343 0.11 -29.29 -42.34
N GLY A 344 -1.12 -29.59 -42.73
CA GLY A 344 -1.48 -30.85 -43.40
C GLY A 344 -1.69 -32.05 -42.45
N LYS A 345 -1.48 -31.90 -41.13
CA LYS A 345 -1.77 -32.94 -40.15
C LYS A 345 -3.17 -32.74 -39.54
N VAL A 346 -4.08 -33.68 -39.81
CA VAL A 346 -5.35 -33.78 -39.08
C VAL A 346 -5.13 -34.63 -37.84
N LEU A 347 -5.27 -34.03 -36.66
CA LEU A 347 -5.12 -34.74 -35.39
C LEU A 347 -6.34 -35.61 -35.09
N SER A 348 -6.10 -36.87 -34.74
CA SER A 348 -7.16 -37.75 -34.23
C SER A 348 -7.54 -37.41 -32.79
N TRP A 349 -8.76 -37.75 -32.38
CA TRP A 349 -9.19 -37.66 -30.97
C TRP A 349 -8.23 -38.42 -30.02
N GLU A 350 -7.66 -39.55 -30.45
CA GLU A 350 -6.76 -40.35 -29.64
C GLU A 350 -5.40 -39.68 -29.39
N GLU A 351 -4.92 -38.87 -30.32
CA GLU A 351 -3.75 -38.03 -30.13
C GLU A 351 -4.08 -36.86 -29.19
N TYR A 352 -5.20 -36.17 -29.45
CA TYR A 352 -5.63 -35.01 -28.67
C TYR A 352 -5.93 -35.33 -27.19
N ARG A 353 -6.61 -36.45 -26.91
CA ARG A 353 -7.04 -36.81 -25.54
C ARG A 353 -5.88 -36.93 -24.53
N LYS A 354 -4.65 -37.13 -25.01
CA LYS A 354 -3.43 -37.17 -24.18
C LYS A 354 -3.12 -35.81 -23.56
N HIS A 355 -3.56 -34.72 -24.21
CA HIS A 355 -3.35 -33.33 -23.80
C HIS A 355 -4.57 -32.71 -23.14
N ASP A 356 -5.79 -33.15 -23.50
CA ASP A 356 -7.08 -32.62 -23.03
C ASP A 356 -7.12 -32.35 -21.52
N VAL A 357 -6.70 -33.31 -20.69
CA VAL A 357 -6.72 -33.16 -19.21
C VAL A 357 -5.78 -32.04 -18.74
N ASN A 358 -4.58 -31.93 -19.33
CA ASN A 358 -3.64 -30.87 -18.95
C ASN A 358 -4.20 -29.48 -19.30
N ILE A 359 -4.77 -29.34 -20.50
CA ILE A 359 -5.36 -28.08 -20.98
C ILE A 359 -6.49 -27.64 -20.05
N ARG A 360 -7.42 -28.56 -19.76
CA ARG A 360 -8.56 -28.30 -18.87
C ARG A 360 -8.14 -27.93 -17.45
N GLN A 361 -7.05 -28.53 -16.94
CA GLN A 361 -6.48 -28.17 -15.65
C GLN A 361 -5.86 -26.76 -15.68
N CYS A 362 -5.10 -26.42 -16.73
CA CYS A 362 -4.55 -25.07 -16.90
C CYS A 362 -5.67 -24.01 -16.94
N LEU A 363 -6.72 -24.23 -17.73
CA LEU A 363 -7.89 -23.34 -17.81
C LEU A 363 -8.63 -23.23 -16.48
N GLY A 364 -8.79 -24.33 -15.75
CA GLY A 364 -9.50 -24.33 -14.46
C GLY A 364 -8.73 -23.63 -13.33
N GLU A 365 -7.41 -23.73 -13.33
CA GLU A 365 -6.53 -23.14 -12.29
C GLU A 365 -6.22 -21.67 -12.55
N ALA A 366 -6.10 -21.27 -13.81
CA ALA A 366 -5.69 -19.93 -14.19
C ALA A 366 -6.63 -18.80 -13.73
N VAL A 367 -6.07 -17.59 -13.74
CA VAL A 367 -6.82 -16.34 -13.75
C VAL A 367 -7.24 -16.05 -15.19
N PRO A 368 -8.49 -15.61 -15.45
CA PRO A 368 -8.92 -15.18 -16.77
C PRO A 368 -8.01 -14.09 -17.34
N VAL A 369 -7.59 -14.24 -18.61
CA VAL A 369 -6.61 -13.37 -19.27
C VAL A 369 -7.02 -11.90 -19.25
N PRO A 370 -8.29 -11.52 -19.50
CA PRO A 370 -8.69 -10.11 -19.50
C PRO A 370 -8.47 -9.41 -18.15
N VAL A 371 -8.52 -10.16 -17.05
CA VAL A 371 -8.30 -9.61 -15.71
C VAL A 371 -6.83 -9.29 -15.50
N THR A 372 -5.92 -10.22 -15.81
CA THR A 372 -4.47 -9.97 -15.67
C THR A 372 -4.00 -8.90 -16.65
N GLN A 373 -4.55 -8.89 -17.87
CA GLN A 373 -4.29 -7.84 -18.86
C GLN A 373 -4.75 -6.46 -18.37
N SER A 374 -5.95 -6.35 -17.79
CA SER A 374 -6.43 -5.09 -17.23
C SER A 374 -5.51 -4.57 -16.11
N ILE A 375 -5.04 -5.45 -15.22
CA ILE A 375 -4.13 -5.06 -14.15
C ILE A 375 -2.77 -4.63 -14.73
N ALA A 376 -2.22 -5.38 -15.68
CA ALA A 376 -0.96 -5.04 -16.36
C ALA A 376 -1.04 -3.68 -17.06
N ARG A 377 -2.15 -3.41 -17.76
CA ARG A 377 -2.42 -2.12 -18.40
C ARG A 377 -2.49 -0.97 -17.39
N ASN A 378 -3.18 -1.17 -16.27
CA ASN A 378 -3.26 -0.16 -15.21
C ASN A 378 -1.87 0.12 -14.61
N ILE A 379 -1.05 -0.89 -14.39
CA ILE A 379 0.34 -0.72 -13.94
C ILE A 379 1.17 0.05 -14.98
N LYS A 380 1.10 -0.33 -16.26
CA LYS A 380 1.79 0.36 -17.36
C LYS A 380 1.42 1.85 -17.42
N ASN A 381 0.13 2.15 -17.28
CA ASN A 381 -0.41 3.51 -17.38
C ASN A 381 -0.17 4.38 -16.15
N HIS A 382 -0.28 3.82 -14.94
CA HIS A 382 -0.30 4.60 -13.70
C HIS A 382 1.03 4.59 -12.95
N LEU A 383 1.86 3.57 -13.17
CA LEU A 383 3.14 3.40 -12.50
C LEU A 383 4.29 3.69 -13.46
N SER A 384 4.37 2.91 -14.54
CA SER A 384 5.55 2.82 -15.38
C SER A 384 5.80 4.03 -16.27
N ALA A 385 4.73 4.71 -16.71
CA ALA A 385 4.83 5.96 -17.45
C ALA A 385 5.63 7.05 -16.71
N HIS A 386 5.79 6.91 -15.38
CA HIS A 386 6.42 7.87 -14.50
C HIS A 386 7.75 7.38 -13.90
N LEU A 387 8.24 6.20 -14.31
CA LEU A 387 9.50 5.65 -13.82
C LEU A 387 10.70 6.28 -14.53
N GLN A 388 11.54 7.01 -13.79
CA GLN A 388 12.97 7.10 -14.09
C GLN A 388 13.75 6.80 -12.82
N PHE A 389 14.71 5.88 -12.88
CA PHE A 389 15.58 5.57 -11.75
C PHE A 389 16.91 6.30 -11.94
N SER A 390 17.32 7.13 -11.00
CA SER A 390 18.70 7.65 -10.98
C SER A 390 19.29 7.43 -9.59
N ALA A 391 20.42 6.71 -9.53
CA ALA A 391 21.18 6.50 -8.29
C ALA A 391 20.30 6.09 -7.09
N GLY A 392 19.35 5.17 -7.32
CA GLY A 392 18.48 4.63 -6.26
C GLY A 392 17.37 5.56 -5.77
N LYS A 393 17.14 6.72 -6.41
CA LYS A 393 15.97 7.58 -6.15
C LYS A 393 15.12 7.69 -7.42
N PRO A 394 13.80 7.43 -7.35
CA PRO A 394 12.92 7.68 -8.47
C PRO A 394 12.94 9.18 -8.80
N LYS A 395 13.19 9.50 -10.07
CA LYS A 395 13.06 10.83 -10.65
C LYS A 395 11.77 10.88 -11.44
N ARG A 396 10.94 11.87 -11.11
CA ARG A 396 9.72 12.19 -11.84
C ARG A 396 10.06 12.76 -13.20
N ARG A 397 9.40 12.29 -14.27
CA ARG A 397 9.40 13.01 -15.55
C ARG A 397 8.42 14.17 -15.44
N ILE A 398 8.89 15.40 -15.69
CA ILE A 398 8.07 16.61 -15.56
C ILE A 398 6.98 16.67 -16.66
N ASP A 399 7.18 15.98 -17.78
CA ASP A 399 6.35 16.11 -18.99
C ASP A 399 5.38 14.94 -19.26
N SER A 400 5.23 13.98 -18.35
CA SER A 400 4.30 12.85 -18.52
C SER A 400 2.89 13.22 -18.07
N LEU A 401 1.87 12.98 -18.91
CA LEU A 401 0.46 13.15 -18.55
C LEU A 401 0.07 12.22 -17.39
N TRP A 402 -0.51 12.77 -16.33
CA TRP A 402 -1.06 12.02 -15.21
C TRP A 402 -2.31 11.26 -15.62
N SER A 403 -2.38 9.99 -15.25
CA SER A 403 -3.37 9.06 -15.80
C SER A 403 -4.55 8.79 -14.84
N THR A 404 -4.36 8.81 -13.52
CA THR A 404 -5.46 8.66 -12.54
C THR A 404 -6.05 10.01 -12.11
N SER A 405 -7.27 10.00 -11.57
CA SER A 405 -7.90 11.19 -10.99
C SER A 405 -7.09 11.74 -9.81
N ALA A 406 -6.66 10.87 -8.89
CA ALA A 406 -5.86 11.23 -7.73
C ALA A 406 -4.50 11.83 -8.11
N GLN A 407 -3.84 11.31 -9.16
CA GLN A 407 -2.60 11.88 -9.69
C GLN A 407 -2.84 13.27 -10.29
N LYS A 408 -3.90 13.44 -11.09
CA LYS A 408 -4.25 14.75 -11.66
C LYS A 408 -4.48 15.80 -10.56
N SER A 409 -5.11 15.40 -9.46
CA SER A 409 -5.27 16.25 -8.27
C SER A 409 -3.94 16.55 -7.60
N ALA A 410 -3.13 15.53 -7.33
CA ALA A 410 -1.84 15.70 -6.63
C ALA A 410 -0.85 16.59 -7.40
N TYR A 411 -0.99 16.66 -8.72
CA TYR A 411 -0.04 17.37 -9.58
C TYR A 411 -0.68 18.44 -10.45
N MET A 412 -1.83 18.96 -10.02
CA MET A 412 -2.46 20.11 -10.64
C MET A 412 -1.48 21.30 -10.64
N GLY A 413 -1.38 21.99 -11.79
CA GLY A 413 -0.51 23.15 -11.94
C GLY A 413 -0.99 24.33 -11.09
N VAL A 414 -0.40 24.52 -9.91
CA VAL A 414 -0.68 25.71 -9.07
C VAL A 414 0.39 26.76 -9.30
N PRO A 415 -0.02 28.00 -9.64
CA PRO A 415 0.90 29.13 -9.65
C PRO A 415 1.65 29.29 -8.32
N ASP A 416 2.96 29.52 -8.38
CA ASP A 416 3.83 29.59 -7.18
C ASP A 416 3.39 30.63 -6.14
N TYR A 417 2.65 31.67 -6.53
CA TYR A 417 2.10 32.64 -5.58
C TYR A 417 1.10 32.00 -4.62
N ARG A 418 0.23 31.08 -5.09
CA ARG A 418 -0.76 30.38 -4.25
C ARG A 418 -0.12 29.38 -3.29
N ARG A 419 0.98 28.74 -3.69
CA ARG A 419 1.77 27.87 -2.79
C ARG A 419 2.30 28.65 -1.59
N LYS A 420 2.76 29.89 -1.82
CA LYS A 420 3.31 30.76 -0.77
C LYS A 420 2.22 31.43 0.07
N THR A 421 1.11 31.86 -0.53
CA THR A 421 0.03 32.54 0.20
C THR A 421 -0.87 31.60 0.95
N ASN A 422 -1.16 30.39 0.45
CA ASN A 422 -2.15 29.47 1.04
C ASN A 422 -1.57 28.20 1.66
N ALA A 423 -0.24 28.02 1.64
CA ALA A 423 0.41 26.78 2.08
C ALA A 423 -0.18 25.52 1.40
N ALA A 424 -0.63 25.68 0.15
CA ALA A 424 -1.21 24.63 -0.67
C ALA A 424 -0.11 23.68 -1.16
N TYR A 425 0.17 22.64 -0.37
CA TYR A 425 1.03 21.53 -0.74
C TYR A 425 0.19 20.30 -1.04
N TYR A 426 0.43 19.67 -2.18
CA TYR A 426 -0.37 18.53 -2.62
C TYR A 426 0.09 17.23 -2.01
N THR A 427 -0.87 16.50 -1.44
CA THR A 427 -0.65 15.18 -0.86
C THR A 427 -0.50 14.14 -1.94
N GLU A 428 0.48 13.26 -1.79
CA GLU A 428 0.66 12.10 -2.66
C GLU A 428 -0.49 11.07 -2.50
N PRO A 429 -1.01 10.47 -3.60
CA PRO A 429 -2.11 9.50 -3.54
C PRO A 429 -1.92 8.36 -2.53
N LEU A 430 -0.74 7.75 -2.47
CA LEU A 430 -0.47 6.64 -1.54
C LEU A 430 -0.54 7.06 -0.07
N ILE A 431 -0.23 8.33 0.23
CA ILE A 431 -0.32 8.89 1.58
C ILE A 431 -1.79 8.99 1.98
N ALA A 432 -2.63 9.60 1.14
CA ALA A 432 -4.07 9.68 1.35
C ALA A 432 -4.70 8.28 1.49
N PHE A 433 -4.35 7.35 0.58
CA PHE A 433 -4.75 5.94 0.64
C PHE A 433 -4.37 5.30 1.97
N SER A 434 -3.13 5.48 2.42
CA SER A 434 -2.65 4.83 3.64
C SER A 434 -3.44 5.31 4.87
N LEU A 435 -3.75 6.60 4.96
CA LEU A 435 -4.50 7.19 6.06
C LEU A 435 -5.98 6.78 6.03
N ILE A 436 -6.63 6.93 4.87
CA ILE A 436 -8.04 6.55 4.66
C ILE A 436 -8.24 5.05 4.91
N LYS A 437 -7.33 4.18 4.44
CA LYS A 437 -7.41 2.73 4.65
C LYS A 437 -7.56 2.36 6.13
N ARG A 438 -6.76 2.98 7.01
CA ARG A 438 -6.82 2.68 8.45
C ARG A 438 -8.07 3.29 9.09
N ALA A 439 -8.41 4.53 8.74
CA ALA A 439 -9.59 5.20 9.26
C ALA A 439 -10.89 4.44 8.90
N LEU A 440 -11.07 4.08 7.63
CA LEU A 440 -12.22 3.30 7.17
C LEU A 440 -12.21 1.86 7.68
N GLY A 441 -11.03 1.30 7.99
CA GLY A 441 -10.90 -0.03 8.59
C GLY A 441 -11.61 -0.19 9.94
N ALA A 442 -11.90 0.91 10.63
CA ALA A 442 -12.70 0.91 11.86
C ALA A 442 -14.23 0.79 11.62
N PHE A 443 -14.67 0.82 10.36
CA PHE A 443 -16.07 0.72 9.97
C PHE A 443 -16.35 -0.59 9.21
N ASN A 444 -17.57 -1.11 9.37
CA ASN A 444 -18.00 -2.31 8.66
C ASN A 444 -18.42 -1.96 7.22
N GLN A 445 -17.81 -2.61 6.22
CA GLN A 445 -18.18 -2.44 4.79
C GLN A 445 -19.66 -2.73 4.51
N LYS A 446 -20.30 -3.61 5.28
CA LYS A 446 -21.72 -3.97 5.13
C LYS A 446 -22.68 -3.03 5.88
N ARG A 447 -22.18 -1.91 6.41
CA ARG A 447 -23.01 -0.91 7.11
C ARG A 447 -24.10 -0.39 6.18
N LYS A 448 -25.36 -0.40 6.65
CA LYS A 448 -26.51 0.07 5.85
C LYS A 448 -26.54 1.59 5.72
N LYS A 449 -26.30 2.29 6.84
CA LYS A 449 -26.25 3.76 6.90
C LYS A 449 -24.89 4.26 6.36
N PRO A 450 -24.86 5.33 5.55
CA PRO A 450 -23.60 5.92 5.12
C PRO A 450 -22.70 6.31 6.29
N ILE A 451 -21.40 6.29 6.05
CA ILE A 451 -20.38 6.89 6.91
C ILE A 451 -20.32 8.36 6.50
N ARG A 452 -20.64 9.27 7.42
CA ARG A 452 -20.56 10.71 7.18
C ARG A 452 -19.11 11.14 7.33
N VAL A 453 -18.52 11.56 6.22
CA VAL A 453 -17.11 11.95 6.13
C VAL A 453 -17.01 13.43 5.84
N LEU A 454 -16.17 14.13 6.58
CA LEU A 454 -15.80 15.52 6.30
C LEU A 454 -14.35 15.60 5.83
N GLU A 455 -14.14 16.25 4.70
CA GLU A 455 -12.83 16.74 4.27
C GLU A 455 -12.79 18.27 4.44
N PRO A 456 -12.09 18.80 5.46
CA PRO A 456 -12.23 20.20 5.86
C PRO A 456 -11.42 21.19 5.01
N SER A 457 -10.60 20.71 4.08
CA SER A 457 -9.70 21.52 3.25
C SER A 457 -9.36 20.76 1.98
N ALA A 458 -10.24 20.84 0.98
CA ALA A 458 -10.21 19.97 -0.18
C ALA A 458 -9.00 20.14 -1.11
N GLY A 459 -8.53 21.38 -1.27
CA GLY A 459 -7.49 21.73 -2.21
C GLY A 459 -7.81 21.23 -3.62
N SER A 460 -6.95 20.36 -4.16
CA SER A 460 -7.18 19.74 -5.48
C SER A 460 -8.02 18.47 -5.45
N GLY A 461 -8.43 17.98 -4.27
CA GLY A 461 -9.33 16.83 -4.14
C GLY A 461 -8.66 15.45 -4.14
N VAL A 462 -7.39 15.34 -3.72
CA VAL A 462 -6.71 14.03 -3.61
C VAL A 462 -7.45 13.10 -2.63
N PHE A 463 -7.85 13.60 -1.47
CA PHE A 463 -8.62 12.80 -0.50
C PHE A 463 -10.02 12.48 -1.04
N ILE A 464 -10.67 13.42 -1.74
CA ILE A 464 -11.94 13.16 -2.43
C ILE A 464 -11.80 12.02 -3.44
N ASP A 465 -10.75 12.01 -4.27
CA ASP A 465 -10.53 10.95 -5.26
C ASP A 465 -10.37 9.58 -4.61
N VAL A 466 -9.55 9.49 -3.57
CA VAL A 466 -9.31 8.22 -2.87
C VAL A 466 -10.57 7.76 -2.13
N LEU A 467 -11.32 8.67 -1.50
CA LEU A 467 -12.61 8.36 -0.89
C LEU A 467 -13.64 7.89 -1.92
N ASN A 468 -13.66 8.51 -3.11
CA ASN A 468 -14.51 8.09 -4.21
C ASN A 468 -14.15 6.66 -4.66
N GLN A 469 -12.86 6.31 -4.79
CA GLN A 469 -12.46 4.91 -5.06
C GLN A 469 -12.91 3.95 -3.95
N TYR A 470 -12.88 4.37 -2.69
CA TYR A 470 -13.42 3.57 -1.57
C TYR A 470 -14.96 3.48 -1.56
N GLY A 471 -15.66 4.37 -2.28
CA GLY A 471 -17.11 4.36 -2.43
C GLY A 471 -17.66 3.06 -3.02
N ASP A 472 -16.86 2.35 -3.82
CA ASP A 472 -17.19 1.01 -4.34
C ASP A 472 -17.31 -0.06 -3.24
N TYR A 473 -16.72 0.19 -2.08
CA TYR A 473 -16.62 -0.78 -0.98
C TYR A 473 -17.27 -0.31 0.32
N TYR A 474 -17.44 1.00 0.49
CA TYR A 474 -18.05 1.64 1.64
C TYR A 474 -19.12 2.63 1.19
N LYS A 475 -20.27 2.65 1.87
CA LYS A 475 -21.25 3.71 1.69
C LYS A 475 -20.74 4.99 2.34
N ILE A 476 -20.21 5.93 1.56
CA ILE A 476 -19.64 7.18 2.04
C ILE A 476 -20.54 8.36 1.65
N ASP A 477 -20.92 9.16 2.64
CA ASP A 477 -21.56 10.46 2.47
C ASP A 477 -20.51 11.53 2.77
N LEU A 478 -19.98 12.16 1.72
CA LEU A 478 -18.84 13.07 1.80
C LEU A 478 -19.28 14.52 1.73
N THR A 479 -18.89 15.30 2.74
CA THR A 479 -18.85 16.77 2.66
C THR A 479 -17.40 17.22 2.53
N ALA A 480 -17.12 18.02 1.52
CA ALA A 480 -15.81 18.65 1.29
C ALA A 480 -15.95 20.17 1.44
N VAL A 481 -14.98 20.80 2.08
CA VAL A 481 -14.93 22.25 2.28
C VAL A 481 -13.70 22.82 1.57
N GLU A 482 -13.91 23.86 0.77
CA GLU A 482 -12.84 24.59 0.09
C GLU A 482 -13.04 26.10 0.26
N LEU A 483 -11.95 26.82 0.51
CA LEU A 483 -11.97 28.27 0.71
C LEU A 483 -11.74 29.03 -0.61
N ASP A 484 -10.95 28.46 -1.53
CA ASP A 484 -10.63 29.07 -2.82
C ASP A 484 -11.72 28.79 -3.85
N HIS A 485 -12.38 29.85 -4.32
CA HIS A 485 -13.49 29.75 -5.27
C HIS A 485 -13.11 29.05 -6.59
N GLU A 486 -11.89 29.23 -7.10
CA GLU A 486 -11.49 28.59 -8.35
C GLU A 486 -11.25 27.09 -8.18
N MET A 487 -10.61 26.69 -7.07
CA MET A 487 -10.46 25.27 -6.72
C MET A 487 -11.80 24.61 -6.49
N GLU A 488 -12.71 25.30 -5.80
CA GLU A 488 -14.07 24.84 -5.58
C GLU A 488 -14.82 24.63 -6.90
N GLN A 489 -14.76 25.59 -7.85
CA GLN A 489 -15.35 25.44 -9.18
C GLN A 489 -14.74 24.26 -9.94
N HIS A 490 -13.42 24.06 -9.83
CA HIS A 490 -12.75 22.91 -10.43
C HIS A 490 -13.28 21.58 -9.88
N LEU A 491 -13.40 21.47 -8.56
CA LEU A 491 -13.94 20.28 -7.89
C LEU A 491 -15.41 20.06 -8.27
N ARG A 492 -16.25 21.10 -8.28
CA ARG A 492 -17.66 21.00 -8.75
C ARG A 492 -17.73 20.43 -10.16
N LYS A 493 -16.91 20.96 -11.08
CA LYS A 493 -16.89 20.48 -12.47
C LYS A 493 -16.45 19.02 -12.53
N LYS A 494 -15.42 18.65 -11.78
CA LYS A 494 -14.85 17.31 -11.75
C LYS A 494 -15.82 16.26 -11.21
N TYR A 495 -16.59 16.59 -10.16
CA TYR A 495 -17.56 15.69 -9.53
C TYR A 495 -19.01 16.01 -9.90
N SER A 496 -19.23 16.64 -11.06
CA SER A 496 -20.57 16.90 -11.62
C SER A 496 -21.23 15.64 -12.19
N SER A 497 -20.44 14.62 -12.53
CA SER A 497 -20.90 13.31 -13.00
C SER A 497 -21.13 12.34 -11.84
N ALA A 498 -21.65 11.15 -12.16
CA ALA A 498 -21.82 10.08 -11.17
C ALA A 498 -20.51 9.80 -10.40
N THR A 499 -20.62 9.82 -9.08
CA THR A 499 -19.57 9.41 -8.13
C THR A 499 -19.90 8.04 -7.57
N ASN A 500 -18.90 7.31 -7.08
CA ASN A 500 -19.10 6.06 -6.33
C ASN A 500 -19.51 6.33 -4.87
N LEU A 501 -19.56 7.60 -4.47
CA LEU A 501 -20.04 8.06 -3.17
C LEU A 501 -21.57 7.94 -3.08
N ALA A 502 -22.08 7.67 -1.87
CA ALA A 502 -23.51 7.65 -1.60
C ALA A 502 -24.12 9.06 -1.65
N ALA A 503 -23.33 10.08 -1.28
CA ALA A 503 -23.63 11.49 -1.47
C ALA A 503 -22.31 12.29 -1.50
N PHE A 504 -22.31 13.40 -2.23
CA PHE A 504 -21.20 14.34 -2.28
C PHE A 504 -21.72 15.77 -2.18
N ASN A 505 -21.26 16.49 -1.16
CA ASN A 505 -21.54 17.90 -0.93
C ASN A 505 -20.22 18.68 -0.94
N LEU A 506 -20.18 19.81 -1.65
CA LEU A 506 -19.03 20.70 -1.70
C LEU A 506 -19.44 22.10 -1.25
N GLU A 507 -18.73 22.63 -0.28
CA GLU A 507 -19.03 23.91 0.36
C GLU A 507 -17.88 24.91 0.15
N LEU A 508 -18.24 26.09 -0.35
CA LEU A 508 -17.31 27.23 -0.47
C LEU A 508 -17.36 28.04 0.83
N SER A 509 -16.44 27.78 1.76
CA SER A 509 -16.44 28.43 3.08
C SER A 509 -15.06 28.37 3.76
N ASP A 510 -14.87 29.19 4.79
CA ASP A 510 -13.80 28.98 5.76
C ASP A 510 -14.26 27.96 6.80
N TYR A 511 -13.70 26.75 6.74
CA TYR A 511 -13.98 25.68 7.69
C TYR A 511 -13.83 26.13 9.15
N LEU A 512 -12.90 27.01 9.50
CA LEU A 512 -12.70 27.44 10.89
C LEU A 512 -13.77 28.40 11.39
N LEU A 513 -14.49 29.09 10.48
CA LEU A 513 -15.59 30.01 10.79
C LEU A 513 -16.97 29.36 10.66
N GLN A 514 -17.08 28.28 9.90
CA GLN A 514 -18.32 27.54 9.71
C GLN A 514 -18.77 26.80 10.98
N GLU A 515 -20.06 26.90 11.30
CA GLU A 515 -20.72 26.06 12.29
C GLU A 515 -21.38 24.85 11.60
N ASN A 516 -21.15 23.66 12.15
CA ASN A 516 -21.72 22.41 11.66
C ASN A 516 -22.76 21.90 12.66
N GLU A 517 -24.02 21.81 12.22
CA GLU A 517 -25.15 21.42 13.10
C GLU A 517 -25.13 19.94 13.48
N SER A 518 -24.47 19.09 12.69
CA SER A 518 -24.46 17.64 12.90
C SER A 518 -23.05 17.06 12.95
N ALA A 519 -22.84 16.10 13.85
CA ALA A 519 -21.57 15.40 13.97
C ALA A 519 -21.29 14.46 12.79
N TYR A 520 -20.02 14.39 12.40
CA TYR A 520 -19.49 13.46 11.39
C TYR A 520 -18.99 12.17 12.04
N ASP A 521 -19.06 11.05 11.32
CA ASP A 521 -18.43 9.80 11.76
C ASP A 521 -16.90 9.94 11.69
N LEU A 522 -16.39 10.55 10.62
CA LEU A 522 -14.96 10.69 10.32
C LEU A 522 -14.65 12.08 9.73
N VAL A 523 -13.60 12.74 10.22
CA VAL A 523 -12.96 13.87 9.53
C VAL A 523 -11.61 13.40 9.01
N VAL A 524 -11.34 13.58 7.72
CA VAL A 524 -10.12 13.09 7.07
C VAL A 524 -9.57 14.10 6.07
N GLY A 525 -8.25 14.26 6.00
CA GLY A 525 -7.64 15.19 5.05
C GLY A 525 -6.23 15.65 5.42
N ASN A 526 -5.75 16.65 4.68
CA ASN A 526 -4.48 17.33 4.92
C ASN A 526 -4.74 18.82 5.18
N PRO A 527 -4.85 19.25 6.45
CA PRO A 527 -5.08 20.65 6.77
C PRO A 527 -3.86 21.51 6.39
N PRO A 528 -4.07 22.81 6.09
CA PRO A 528 -2.98 23.71 5.73
C PRO A 528 -2.02 23.95 6.90
N PHE A 529 -0.72 24.12 6.57
CA PHE A 529 0.34 24.32 7.56
C PHE A 529 0.79 25.79 7.63
N GLY A 530 1.34 26.17 8.78
CA GLY A 530 1.97 27.46 9.00
C GLY A 530 1.26 28.36 10.01
N ARG A 531 1.95 29.46 10.31
CA ARG A 531 1.54 30.49 11.27
C ARG A 531 1.11 31.73 10.53
N LYS A 532 -0.14 31.75 10.02
CA LYS A 532 -0.73 32.98 9.47
C LYS A 532 -1.24 33.86 10.60
N SER A 533 -1.09 35.19 10.44
CA SER A 533 -1.85 36.16 11.24
C SER A 533 -3.34 35.87 11.05
N VAL A 534 -4.06 35.71 12.15
CA VAL A 534 -5.49 35.39 12.09
C VAL A 534 -6.30 36.68 12.15
N GLU A 535 -7.44 36.68 11.46
CA GLU A 535 -8.60 37.52 11.79
C GLU A 535 -8.95 37.34 13.28
N ARG A 536 -9.62 38.27 13.95
CA ARG A 536 -9.82 38.21 15.42
C ARG A 536 -11.05 37.39 15.87
N ASP A 537 -11.83 36.84 14.93
CA ASP A 537 -13.20 36.35 15.20
C ASP A 537 -13.45 34.80 15.19
N SER A 538 -12.50 33.95 14.81
CA SER A 538 -12.55 32.49 15.05
C SER A 538 -12.42 32.09 16.54
N ARG A 539 -13.25 31.15 16.99
CA ARG A 539 -13.15 30.54 18.34
C ARG A 539 -11.82 29.83 18.64
N TRP A 540 -10.92 29.68 17.66
CA TRP A 540 -9.70 28.88 17.71
C TRP A 540 -8.39 29.69 17.71
N HIS A 541 -8.45 31.02 17.95
CA HIS A 541 -7.30 31.92 17.85
C HIS A 541 -6.13 31.68 18.79
N GLY A 542 -6.35 30.97 19.90
CA GLY A 542 -5.31 30.71 20.90
C GLY A 542 -4.12 29.89 20.36
N GLU A 543 -4.29 29.16 19.26
CA GLU A 543 -3.26 28.29 18.69
C GLU A 543 -2.63 28.92 17.44
N PRO A 544 -1.32 29.28 17.39
CA PRO A 544 -0.73 29.92 16.22
C PRO A 544 -0.59 29.04 14.97
N GLU A 545 -0.59 27.71 15.06
CA GLU A 545 -0.51 26.80 13.90
C GLU A 545 -1.88 26.44 13.36
N LEU A 546 -2.06 26.64 12.06
CA LEU A 546 -3.34 26.42 11.39
C LEU A 546 -3.81 24.96 11.47
N SER A 547 -2.91 23.99 11.24
CA SER A 547 -3.24 22.56 11.34
C SER A 547 -3.76 22.14 12.71
N VAL A 548 -3.30 22.78 13.80
CA VAL A 548 -3.79 22.50 15.16
C VAL A 548 -5.21 23.02 15.36
N ARG A 549 -5.57 24.17 14.79
CA ARG A 549 -6.94 24.69 14.83
C ARG A 549 -7.90 23.75 14.11
N PHE A 550 -7.51 23.29 12.93
CA PHE A 550 -8.27 22.31 12.15
C PHE A 550 -8.47 21.02 12.95
N LEU A 551 -7.41 20.49 13.56
CA LEU A 551 -7.48 19.30 14.41
C LEU A 551 -8.44 19.51 15.60
N ARG A 552 -8.36 20.63 16.32
CA ARG A 552 -9.26 20.91 17.45
C ARG A 552 -10.73 21.00 17.02
N LYS A 553 -11.01 21.67 15.89
CA LYS A 553 -12.37 21.76 15.35
C LYS A 553 -12.88 20.40 14.90
N ALA A 554 -12.06 19.65 14.15
CA ALA A 554 -12.39 18.30 13.72
C ALA A 554 -12.74 17.40 14.92
N LEU A 555 -11.93 17.43 15.98
CA LEU A 555 -12.21 16.70 17.21
C LEU A 555 -13.50 17.14 17.89
N SER A 556 -13.95 18.38 17.74
CA SER A 556 -15.24 18.82 18.29
C SER A 556 -16.44 18.38 17.46
N GLU A 557 -16.25 18.09 16.16
CA GLU A 557 -17.33 17.85 15.19
C GLU A 557 -17.38 16.39 14.70
N SER A 558 -16.48 15.52 15.16
CA SER A 558 -16.48 14.12 14.78
C SER A 558 -16.15 13.15 15.91
N THR A 559 -16.48 11.88 15.62
CA THR A 559 -16.11 10.75 16.48
C THR A 559 -14.65 10.34 16.24
N MET A 560 -14.21 10.34 14.99
CA MET A 560 -12.85 10.00 14.59
C MET A 560 -12.26 11.10 13.71
N VAL A 561 -10.97 11.37 13.88
CA VAL A 561 -10.19 12.31 13.09
C VAL A 561 -8.96 11.61 12.54
N ALA A 562 -8.74 11.69 11.23
CA ALA A 562 -7.59 11.13 10.54
C ALA A 562 -6.93 12.21 9.68
N LEU A 563 -5.92 12.92 10.22
CA LEU A 563 -5.32 14.06 9.53
C LEU A 563 -3.82 13.88 9.29
N VAL A 564 -3.34 14.44 8.19
CA VAL A 564 -1.92 14.67 7.96
C VAL A 564 -1.47 15.85 8.83
N MET A 565 -0.51 15.64 9.71
CA MET A 565 -0.02 16.63 10.67
C MET A 565 1.50 16.83 10.51
N PRO A 566 2.05 18.00 10.88
CA PRO A 566 3.49 18.19 10.96
C PRO A 566 4.12 17.20 11.96
N LYS A 567 5.24 16.55 11.59
CA LYS A 567 5.94 15.60 12.48
C LYS A 567 6.40 16.25 13.79
N ALA A 568 6.65 17.57 13.76
CA ALA A 568 6.93 18.38 14.94
C ALA A 568 5.87 18.26 16.06
N LEU A 569 4.65 17.81 15.74
CA LEU A 569 3.61 17.45 16.70
C LEU A 569 4.11 16.49 17.78
N LEU A 570 5.08 15.63 17.49
CA LEU A 570 5.59 14.64 18.45
C LEU A 570 6.44 15.24 19.57
N HIS A 571 7.22 16.29 19.31
CA HIS A 571 8.24 16.75 20.27
C HIS A 571 8.35 18.27 20.45
N ALA A 572 7.93 19.11 19.49
CA ALA A 572 8.14 20.54 19.63
C ALA A 572 7.22 21.14 20.71
N LYS A 573 7.74 22.12 21.47
CA LYS A 573 7.08 22.79 22.60
C LYS A 573 5.73 23.36 22.26
N TYR A 574 5.64 23.98 21.09
CA TYR A 574 4.41 24.60 20.63
C TYR A 574 3.23 23.62 20.59
N TYR A 575 3.47 22.32 20.34
CA TYR A 575 2.42 21.30 20.29
C TYR A 575 2.14 20.61 21.64
N LEU A 576 2.77 21.04 22.73
CA LEU A 576 2.65 20.36 24.04
C LEU A 576 1.20 20.30 24.53
N ASN A 577 0.45 21.39 24.40
CA ASN A 577 -0.93 21.46 24.88
C ASN A 577 -1.86 20.56 24.09
N ILE A 578 -1.72 20.52 22.76
CA ILE A 578 -2.54 19.63 21.93
C ILE A 578 -2.18 18.15 22.14
N ARG A 579 -0.90 17.80 22.35
CA ARG A 579 -0.51 16.43 22.76
C ARG A 579 -1.22 16.00 24.04
N ARG A 580 -1.21 16.86 25.07
CA ARG A 580 -1.90 16.59 26.36
C ARG A 580 -3.41 16.46 26.19
N TYR A 581 -4.02 17.30 25.37
CA TYR A 581 -5.45 17.20 25.07
C TYR A 581 -5.81 15.89 24.36
N LEU A 582 -4.99 15.48 23.38
CA LEU A 582 -5.20 14.25 22.61
C LEU A 582 -5.17 13.01 23.51
N ILE A 583 -4.14 12.83 24.34
CA ILE A 583 -4.06 11.67 25.24
C ILE A 583 -5.18 11.65 26.30
N ALA A 584 -5.69 12.83 26.70
CA ALA A 584 -6.75 12.92 27.69
C ALA A 584 -8.15 12.67 27.09
N SER A 585 -8.32 12.84 25.78
CA SER A 585 -9.65 12.89 25.15
C SER A 585 -9.84 11.88 24.01
N CYS A 586 -8.77 11.22 23.56
CA CYS A 586 -8.76 10.38 22.38
C CYS A 586 -7.88 9.15 22.60
N ASN A 587 -8.27 8.05 21.95
CA ASN A 587 -7.41 6.94 21.64
C ASN A 587 -6.63 7.22 20.37
N ILE A 588 -5.30 7.07 20.42
CA ILE A 588 -4.45 7.17 19.24
C ILE A 588 -4.12 5.76 18.78
N SER A 589 -4.93 5.22 17.86
CA SER A 589 -4.80 3.83 17.40
C SER A 589 -3.68 3.63 16.39
N THR A 590 -3.30 4.69 15.66
CA THR A 590 -2.30 4.59 14.60
C THR A 590 -1.55 5.91 14.40
N VAL A 591 -0.23 5.80 14.25
CA VAL A 591 0.65 6.88 13.80
C VAL A 591 1.41 6.41 12.55
N LEU A 592 1.29 7.17 11.47
CA LEU A 592 1.97 6.92 10.20
C LEU A 592 3.07 7.98 10.02
N ASP A 593 4.31 7.68 10.38
CA ASP A 593 5.44 8.59 10.12
C ASP A 593 5.84 8.53 8.64
N TYR A 594 5.42 9.55 7.90
CA TYR A 594 5.75 9.69 6.48
C TYR A 594 7.08 10.39 6.26
N GLY A 595 7.67 11.06 7.26
CA GLY A 595 8.84 11.92 7.03
C GLY A 595 8.60 12.90 5.88
N GLU A 596 9.52 12.95 4.92
CA GLU A 596 9.46 13.86 3.76
C GLU A 596 8.62 13.30 2.57
N TYR A 597 8.03 12.09 2.67
CA TYR A 597 7.34 11.45 1.53
C TYR A 597 6.03 12.13 1.11
N THR A 598 5.41 12.92 1.99
CA THR A 598 4.09 13.53 1.71
C THR A 598 4.14 14.63 0.66
N PHE A 599 5.22 15.41 0.62
CA PHE A 599 5.36 16.55 -0.28
C PHE A 599 6.69 16.45 -1.03
N PRO A 600 6.72 15.80 -2.21
CA PRO A 600 7.93 15.74 -3.00
C PRO A 600 8.43 17.16 -3.28
N ASN A 601 9.72 17.40 -3.02
CA ASN A 601 10.43 18.68 -3.17
C ASN A 601 10.24 19.70 -2.04
N VAL A 602 9.47 19.39 -1.00
CA VAL A 602 9.32 20.26 0.17
C VAL A 602 9.98 19.60 1.37
N LYS A 603 10.92 20.30 2.01
CA LYS A 603 11.67 19.80 3.17
C LYS A 603 10.85 19.90 4.46
N ILE A 604 9.66 19.32 4.47
CA ILE A 604 8.76 19.26 5.63
C ILE A 604 8.54 17.79 5.97
N GLU A 605 8.63 17.47 7.25
CA GLU A 605 8.29 16.14 7.75
C GLU A 605 6.86 16.12 8.28
N THR A 606 6.14 15.05 7.94
CA THR A 606 4.73 14.88 8.28
C THR A 606 4.46 13.50 8.86
N LEU A 607 3.33 13.38 9.53
CA LEU A 607 2.76 12.12 9.97
C LEU A 607 1.26 12.07 9.68
N GLY A 608 0.69 10.89 9.53
CA GLY A 608 -0.74 10.65 9.63
C GLY A 608 -1.11 10.34 11.08
N LEU A 609 -2.06 11.08 11.63
CA LEU A 609 -2.58 10.89 12.99
C LEU A 609 -4.02 10.40 12.91
N ILE A 610 -4.32 9.27 13.55
CA ILE A 610 -5.69 8.80 13.75
C ILE A 610 -6.03 8.90 15.23
N ALA A 611 -6.97 9.79 15.55
CA ALA A 611 -7.47 10.05 16.89
C ALA A 611 -8.96 9.70 16.97
N ASP A 612 -9.33 8.82 17.90
CA ASP A 612 -10.68 8.31 18.09
C ASP A 612 -11.21 8.72 19.46
N ARG A 613 -12.36 9.37 19.51
CA ARG A 613 -12.97 9.86 20.75
C ARG A 613 -13.85 8.84 21.46
N ARG A 614 -14.05 7.65 20.86
CA ARG A 614 -14.76 6.55 21.52
C ARG A 614 -13.91 6.08 22.69
N GLN A 615 -14.44 6.17 23.92
CA GLN A 615 -13.73 5.85 25.17
C GLN A 615 -13.51 4.35 25.42
N GLN A 616 -13.28 3.56 24.38
CA GLN A 616 -12.89 2.17 24.54
C GLN A 616 -11.36 2.11 24.64
N ALA A 617 -10.82 1.66 25.77
CA ALA A 617 -9.38 1.51 25.92
C ALA A 617 -8.78 0.65 24.79
N ILE A 618 -7.60 1.05 24.30
CA ILE A 618 -6.84 0.31 23.32
C ILE A 618 -5.56 -0.25 23.95
N ASP A 619 -5.29 -1.53 23.73
CA ASP A 619 -4.09 -2.18 24.29
C ASP A 619 -2.82 -1.77 23.55
N THR A 620 -2.94 -1.53 22.24
CA THR A 620 -1.81 -1.21 21.37
C THR A 620 -2.13 -0.06 20.41
N THR A 621 -1.09 0.71 20.10
CA THR A 621 -1.05 1.63 18.95
C THR A 621 -0.12 1.07 17.89
N THR A 622 -0.52 1.16 16.63
CA THR A 622 0.34 0.81 15.49
C THR A 622 1.16 2.01 15.05
N ILE A 623 2.48 1.86 14.96
CA ILE A 623 3.39 2.86 14.44
C ILE A 623 4.03 2.32 13.16
N LYS A 624 3.77 2.98 12.03
CA LYS A 624 4.44 2.68 10.75
C LYS A 624 5.31 3.87 10.35
N SER A 625 6.61 3.64 10.16
CA SER A 625 7.56 4.65 9.68
C SER A 625 8.07 4.28 8.29
N TRP A 626 7.77 5.13 7.32
CA TRP A 626 8.22 4.96 5.94
C TRP A 626 9.73 5.25 5.79
N PRO A 627 10.29 6.30 6.41
CA PRO A 627 11.73 6.56 6.34
C PRO A 627 12.60 5.46 6.95
N LEU A 628 12.11 4.79 7.99
CA LEU A 628 12.84 3.72 8.68
C LEU A 628 12.45 2.31 8.21
N SER A 629 11.53 2.19 7.24
CA SER A 629 10.99 0.89 6.80
C SER A 629 10.59 0.00 7.99
N LEU A 630 9.83 0.58 8.93
CA LEU A 630 9.49 -0.03 10.21
C LEU A 630 7.97 -0.07 10.41
N ILE A 631 7.48 -1.18 10.94
CA ILE A 631 6.17 -1.26 11.58
C ILE A 631 6.34 -1.88 12.96
N ARG A 632 5.69 -1.30 13.97
CA ARG A 632 5.68 -1.85 15.33
C ARG A 632 4.36 -1.57 16.01
N GLU A 633 4.04 -2.42 16.97
CA GLU A 633 3.01 -2.17 17.95
C GLU A 633 3.68 -1.75 19.27
N ALA A 634 3.03 -0.86 20.00
CA ALA A 634 3.49 -0.42 21.32
C ALA A 634 2.28 -0.11 22.20
N SER A 635 2.46 -0.19 23.52
CA SER A 635 1.48 0.33 24.48
C SER A 635 1.35 1.86 24.29
N PRO A 636 0.12 2.41 24.17
CA PRO A 636 -0.10 3.85 24.10
C PRO A 636 0.53 4.60 25.27
N ASP A 637 0.40 4.09 26.50
CA ASP A 637 0.97 4.73 27.70
C ASP A 637 2.49 4.80 27.67
N TYR A 638 3.14 3.83 27.00
CA TYR A 638 4.59 3.80 26.88
C TYR A 638 5.14 4.86 25.92
N VAL A 639 4.47 5.05 24.76
CA VAL A 639 4.94 5.98 23.70
C VAL A 639 4.32 7.37 23.77
N PHE A 640 3.18 7.52 24.45
CA PHE A 640 2.46 8.80 24.62
C PHE A 640 2.41 9.26 26.09
N SER A 641 3.29 8.72 26.95
CA SER A 641 3.31 9.03 28.38
C SER A 641 3.23 10.54 28.67
N PRO A 642 2.31 10.98 29.56
CA PRO A 642 2.22 12.37 29.98
C PRO A 642 3.40 12.84 30.84
N GLU A 643 4.21 11.92 31.36
CA GLU A 643 5.39 12.22 32.17
C GLU A 643 6.46 12.98 31.38
N TYR A 644 6.47 12.79 30.05
CA TYR A 644 7.48 13.38 29.18
C TYR A 644 6.91 14.52 28.33
N PRO A 645 7.75 15.52 27.99
CA PRO A 645 7.33 16.64 27.16
C PRO A 645 7.15 16.28 25.68
N SER A 646 7.58 15.08 25.26
CA SER A 646 7.50 14.55 23.90
C SER A 646 6.73 13.22 23.88
N TRP A 647 6.00 12.96 22.80
CA TRP A 647 5.63 11.60 22.42
C TRP A 647 6.86 10.91 21.82
N LEU A 648 7.13 9.67 22.21
CA LEU A 648 8.33 8.91 21.85
C LEU A 648 7.94 7.64 21.09
N ILE A 649 7.53 7.79 19.83
CA ILE A 649 7.01 6.67 19.02
C ILE A 649 8.09 5.63 18.66
N TYR A 650 9.36 5.94 18.92
CA TYR A 650 10.49 5.01 18.73
C TYR A 650 11.15 4.57 20.04
N ARG A 651 10.55 4.88 21.20
CA ARG A 651 11.06 4.46 22.51
C ARG A 651 11.25 2.94 22.54
N ASP A 652 12.36 2.51 23.11
CA ASP A 652 12.72 1.10 23.27
C ASP A 652 13.55 0.89 24.55
N GLY A 653 13.93 -0.36 24.80
CA GLY A 653 14.68 -0.74 26.00
C GLY A 653 16.07 -0.09 26.10
N ASP A 654 16.73 0.18 24.96
CA ASP A 654 18.02 0.87 24.96
C ASP A 654 17.86 2.34 25.35
N PHE A 655 16.81 3.01 24.86
CA PHE A 655 16.45 4.34 25.29
C PHE A 655 16.15 4.39 26.79
N ASP A 656 15.40 3.42 27.32
CA ASP A 656 15.06 3.34 28.75
C ASP A 656 16.28 3.08 29.63
N ARG A 657 17.20 2.23 29.19
CA ARG A 657 18.48 1.97 29.88
C ARG A 657 19.26 3.27 30.05
N VAL A 658 19.41 4.05 28.97
CA VAL A 658 20.07 5.35 29.03
C VAL A 658 19.27 6.35 29.87
N LEU A 659 17.95 6.42 29.69
CA LEU A 659 17.11 7.32 30.48
C LEU A 659 17.26 7.07 31.99
N SER A 660 17.37 5.81 32.41
CA SER A 660 17.52 5.43 33.81
C SER A 660 18.82 5.93 34.45
N SER A 661 19.87 6.19 33.65
CA SER A 661 21.16 6.71 34.10
C SER A 661 21.27 8.24 34.05
N LEU A 662 20.20 8.95 33.67
CA LEU A 662 20.20 10.40 33.50
C LEU A 662 19.27 11.12 34.48
N HIS A 663 19.65 12.33 34.87
CA HIS A 663 18.76 13.36 35.37
C HIS A 663 18.30 14.26 34.21
N CYS A 664 17.10 14.02 33.71
CA CYS A 664 16.49 14.85 32.65
C CYS A 664 15.82 16.10 33.23
N GLY A 665 15.66 17.14 32.41
CA GLY A 665 14.97 18.37 32.80
C GLY A 665 15.79 19.33 33.70
N LEU A 666 17.08 19.07 33.94
CA LEU A 666 17.95 19.98 34.69
C LEU A 666 18.43 21.21 33.90
N LEU A 667 18.34 21.15 32.57
CA LEU A 667 18.81 22.20 31.67
C LEU A 667 17.63 22.89 30.97
N ASN A 668 17.63 24.22 31.06
CA ASN A 668 16.82 25.10 30.24
C ASN A 668 17.56 25.44 28.94
N VAL A 669 16.87 26.10 28.01
CA VAL A 669 17.44 26.50 26.72
C VAL A 669 17.10 27.93 26.36
N TRP A 670 18.09 28.63 25.85
CA TRP A 670 17.96 29.93 25.19
C TRP A 670 18.55 29.87 23.79
N ARG A 671 17.97 30.64 22.87
CA ARG A 671 18.43 30.74 21.50
C ARG A 671 18.16 32.13 20.96
N ASP A 672 19.19 32.74 20.38
CA ASP A 672 19.01 33.98 19.65
C ASP A 672 18.23 33.76 18.34
N ARG A 673 17.37 34.72 17.99
CA ARG A 673 16.60 34.69 16.73
C ARG A 673 16.81 35.93 15.87
N LYS A 674 17.69 36.84 16.29
CA LYS A 674 17.84 38.17 15.70
C LYS A 674 19.11 38.27 14.86
N VAL A 675 20.24 37.81 15.41
CA VAL A 675 21.54 37.80 14.76
C VAL A 675 21.50 36.90 13.53
N SER A 676 21.96 37.46 12.42
CA SER A 676 22.10 36.74 11.17
C SER A 676 23.24 37.33 10.35
N ARG A 677 23.70 36.56 9.35
CA ARG A 677 24.77 36.98 8.44
C ARG A 677 24.47 38.26 7.65
N ARG A 678 23.20 38.67 7.56
CA ARG A 678 22.82 39.95 6.92
C ARG A 678 23.28 41.16 7.72
N MET A 679 23.60 40.97 9.00
CA MET A 679 24.12 41.98 9.92
C MET A 679 25.65 41.91 10.03
N ALA A 680 26.32 41.26 9.07
CA ALA A 680 27.76 41.08 9.14
C ALA A 680 28.50 42.43 9.00
N SER A 681 29.50 42.64 9.84
CA SER A 681 30.38 43.80 9.87
C SER A 681 31.84 43.37 9.63
N THR A 682 32.67 44.29 9.13
CA THR A 682 34.10 44.06 8.88
C THR A 682 34.95 44.18 10.15
N ASP A 683 34.45 44.91 11.16
CA ASP A 683 35.03 45.03 12.50
C ASP A 683 33.92 44.80 13.53
N GLY A 684 34.14 43.92 14.50
CA GLY A 684 33.09 43.56 15.44
C GLY A 684 33.38 42.33 16.29
N VAL A 685 32.32 41.80 16.89
CA VAL A 685 32.38 40.61 17.74
C VAL A 685 32.09 39.37 16.90
N ARG A 686 32.93 38.34 17.07
CA ARG A 686 32.82 37.07 16.35
C ARG A 686 31.49 36.40 16.68
N VAL A 687 30.84 35.86 15.65
CA VAL A 687 29.61 35.06 15.79
C VAL A 687 29.91 33.57 15.68
N ILE A 688 29.55 32.81 16.72
CA ILE A 688 29.63 31.35 16.77
C ILE A 688 28.34 30.75 16.22
N ARG A 689 28.50 29.82 15.28
CA ARG A 689 27.43 29.06 14.65
C ARG A 689 27.50 27.59 15.06
N GLY A 690 26.41 26.85 14.84
CA GLY A 690 26.36 25.42 15.15
C GLY A 690 27.38 24.57 14.38
N ARG A 691 27.92 25.10 13.27
CA ARG A 691 29.02 24.46 12.51
C ARG A 691 30.41 24.71 13.09
N ASN A 692 30.58 25.75 13.90
CA ASN A 692 31.82 25.99 14.63
C ASN A 692 31.99 24.98 15.77
N ILE A 693 30.92 24.30 16.19
CA ILE A 693 31.04 23.19 17.13
C ILE A 693 31.43 21.95 16.30
N GLY A 694 32.67 21.48 16.41
CA GLY A 694 33.19 20.33 15.68
C GLY A 694 32.47 19.03 16.04
N TYR A 695 32.66 17.98 15.23
CA TYR A 695 32.09 16.65 15.51
C TYR A 695 32.67 16.03 16.78
N ASN A 696 33.93 16.35 17.11
CA ASN A 696 34.61 15.98 18.35
C ASN A 696 34.17 16.80 19.58
N GLY A 697 33.28 17.78 19.39
CA GLY A 697 32.88 18.69 20.46
C GLY A 697 33.95 19.72 20.80
N GLU A 698 34.80 20.12 19.87
CA GLU A 698 35.72 21.25 20.03
C GLU A 698 35.28 22.43 19.16
N LEU A 699 35.70 23.64 19.52
CA LEU A 699 35.43 24.81 18.69
C LEU A 699 36.38 24.84 17.50
N VAL A 700 35.84 24.92 16.28
CA VAL A 700 36.58 24.99 15.03
C VAL A 700 36.25 26.29 14.28
N ASP A 701 37.28 26.87 13.69
CA ASP A 701 37.14 28.01 12.78
C ASP A 701 36.56 27.55 11.44
N ASP A 702 35.59 28.30 10.91
CA ASP A 702 35.00 28.04 9.59
C ASP A 702 35.28 29.24 8.67
N SER A 703 35.67 28.96 7.43
CA SER A 703 36.01 30.00 6.43
C SER A 703 34.87 30.98 6.12
N ARG A 704 33.64 30.69 6.56
CA ARG A 704 32.46 31.53 6.38
C ARG A 704 32.03 32.22 7.67
N ASP A 705 32.88 32.24 8.70
CA ASP A 705 32.64 32.95 9.94
C ASP A 705 32.45 34.45 9.66
N TYR A 706 31.71 35.11 10.54
CA TYR A 706 31.35 36.51 10.39
C TYR A 706 31.30 37.20 11.75
N TYR A 707 31.37 38.53 11.71
CA TYR A 707 31.37 39.40 12.87
C TYR A 707 30.14 40.30 12.81
N VAL A 708 29.69 40.80 13.95
CA VAL A 708 28.60 41.79 14.03
C VAL A 708 29.03 42.98 14.88
N ASP A 709 28.39 44.12 14.66
CA ASP A 709 28.69 45.34 15.41
C ASP A 709 28.56 45.13 16.92
N LYS A 710 29.41 45.84 17.67
CA LYS A 710 29.52 45.72 19.13
C LYS A 710 28.20 45.99 19.85
N GLU A 711 27.32 46.83 19.31
CA GLU A 711 25.98 47.08 19.87
C GLU A 711 25.04 45.88 19.76
N ILE A 712 25.02 45.22 18.59
CA ILE A 712 24.24 43.99 18.37
C ILE A 712 24.75 42.91 19.31
N ALA A 713 26.08 42.78 19.41
CA ALA A 713 26.70 41.83 20.31
C ALA A 713 26.36 42.10 21.78
N ARG A 714 26.41 43.37 22.22
CA ARG A 714 26.01 43.76 23.58
C ARG A 714 24.58 43.34 23.90
N ALA A 715 23.63 43.48 22.98
CA ALA A 715 22.24 43.07 23.20
C ALA A 715 22.11 41.55 23.44
N VAL A 716 22.87 40.74 22.68
CA VAL A 716 22.94 39.29 22.87
C VAL A 716 23.62 38.92 24.18
N SER A 717 24.78 39.52 24.48
CA SER A 717 25.51 39.29 25.73
C SER A 717 24.68 39.68 26.96
N CYS A 718 23.91 40.77 26.90
CA CYS A 718 22.98 41.14 27.96
C CYS A 718 21.89 40.09 28.17
N SER A 719 21.36 39.50 27.09
CA SER A 719 20.38 38.40 27.18
C SER A 719 21.00 37.16 27.83
N LEU A 720 22.23 36.81 27.44
CA LEU A 720 22.98 35.68 28.00
C LEU A 720 23.32 35.84 29.49
N LYS A 721 23.65 37.06 29.91
CA LYS A 721 23.94 37.40 31.32
C LYS A 721 22.70 37.25 32.21
N ARG A 722 21.50 37.47 31.66
CA ARG A 722 20.22 37.31 32.35
C ARG A 722 19.73 35.86 32.45
N LEU A 723 20.41 34.91 31.78
CA LEU A 723 20.07 33.49 31.94
C LEU A 723 20.50 33.02 33.32
N ASP A 724 19.52 32.49 34.05
CA ASP A 724 19.70 31.88 35.37
C ASP A 724 20.62 30.64 35.31
N GLY A 725 21.04 30.15 36.47
CA GLY A 725 21.86 28.95 36.58
C GLY A 725 23.37 29.18 36.58
N SER A 726 24.06 28.33 37.33
CA SER A 726 25.52 28.38 37.54
C SER A 726 26.36 27.90 36.35
N LYS A 727 25.79 27.15 35.41
CA LYS A 727 26.50 26.60 34.24
C LYS A 727 25.76 26.88 32.93
N LYS A 728 26.55 27.11 31.88
CA LYS A 728 26.09 27.37 30.51
C LYS A 728 26.90 26.51 29.55
N PHE A 729 26.23 25.97 28.55
CA PHE A 729 26.81 25.12 27.52
C PHE A 729 26.31 25.58 26.15
N LEU A 730 27.13 25.36 25.13
CA LEU A 730 26.76 25.65 23.75
C LEU A 730 26.56 24.35 22.98
N ALA A 731 25.40 24.22 22.34
CA ALA A 731 25.05 23.07 21.51
C ALA A 731 24.63 23.53 20.10
N PRO A 732 24.87 22.71 19.06
CA PRO A 732 24.42 23.00 17.71
C PRO A 732 22.91 22.74 17.63
N ASN A 733 22.16 23.75 17.22
CA ASN A 733 20.73 23.62 16.99
C ASN A 733 20.47 22.99 15.61
N LEU A 734 19.33 22.30 15.45
CA LEU A 734 18.94 21.64 14.19
C LEU A 734 19.98 20.61 13.67
N SER A 735 20.66 19.90 14.57
CA SER A 735 21.71 18.93 14.26
C SER A 735 21.36 17.50 14.72
N TYR A 736 21.61 16.48 13.89
CA TYR A 736 21.50 15.05 14.27
C TYR A 736 22.75 14.49 14.93
N ASN A 737 23.81 15.30 15.00
CA ASN A 737 24.95 15.03 15.83
C ASN A 737 24.84 15.95 17.06
N PRO A 738 24.13 15.57 18.12
CA PRO A 738 24.07 16.39 19.31
C PRO A 738 25.44 16.35 20.00
N ARG A 739 25.92 17.52 20.46
CA ARG A 739 27.14 17.66 21.26
C ARG A 739 27.11 18.99 22.02
N ALA A 740 27.69 19.04 23.20
CA ALA A 740 27.85 20.28 23.96
C ALA A 740 29.33 20.62 24.19
N ILE A 741 29.61 21.92 24.25
CA ILE A 741 30.88 22.49 24.71
C ILE A 741 30.61 23.41 25.89
N ASP A 742 31.64 23.71 26.68
CA ASP A 742 31.50 24.69 27.75
C ASP A 742 31.29 26.06 27.11
N PHE A 743 30.33 26.84 27.62
CA PHE A 743 30.08 28.16 27.05
C PHE A 743 31.29 29.10 27.19
N ARG A 744 32.18 28.87 28.16
CA ARG A 744 33.41 29.65 28.34
C ARG A 744 34.37 29.52 27.16
N ASP A 745 34.29 28.42 26.40
CA ASP A 745 35.19 28.13 25.28
C ASP A 745 35.04 29.12 24.11
N ILE A 746 33.95 29.90 24.07
CA ILE A 746 33.74 30.90 23.00
C ILE A 746 34.34 32.28 23.30
N GLY A 747 34.89 32.49 24.51
CA GLY A 747 35.45 33.78 24.94
C GLY A 747 34.45 34.93 24.83
N ASP A 748 34.88 36.04 24.22
CA ASP A 748 34.04 37.23 23.99
C ASP A 748 33.07 37.10 22.80
N SER A 749 33.06 35.95 22.12
CA SER A 749 32.18 35.70 20.97
C SER A 749 30.73 35.53 21.41
N ILE A 750 29.79 35.67 20.47
CA ILE A 750 28.36 35.46 20.72
C ILE A 750 27.78 34.35 19.83
N PRO A 751 26.79 33.58 20.26
CA PRO A 751 26.13 32.60 19.40
C PRO A 751 25.02 33.24 18.55
N ASP A 752 24.79 32.71 17.34
CA ASP A 752 23.56 32.97 16.58
C ASP A 752 22.50 31.88 16.74
N GLY A 753 21.38 32.01 16.03
CA GLY A 753 20.27 31.07 16.11
C GLY A 753 20.54 29.66 15.58
N SER A 754 21.72 29.38 15.02
CA SER A 754 22.15 28.01 14.71
C SER A 754 22.76 27.28 15.91
N CYS A 755 22.94 27.98 17.04
CA CYS A 755 23.31 27.40 18.33
C CYS A 755 22.13 27.45 19.31
N ALA A 756 22.16 26.56 20.29
CA ALA A 756 21.32 26.58 21.47
C ALA A 756 22.23 26.73 22.70
N VAL A 757 21.89 27.65 23.59
CA VAL A 757 22.57 27.82 24.88
C VAL A 757 21.77 27.04 25.91
N LEU A 758 22.35 25.94 26.39
CA LEU A 758 21.78 25.15 27.48
C LEU A 758 22.28 25.70 28.81
N PHE A 759 21.42 25.84 29.79
CA PHE A 759 21.81 26.43 31.08
C PHE A 759 21.03 25.86 32.25
N GLY A 760 21.65 25.80 33.42
CA GLY A 760 21.05 25.27 34.63
C GLY A 760 22.05 25.16 35.77
N ASP A 761 21.59 24.65 36.91
CA ASP A 761 22.43 24.49 38.09
C ASP A 761 23.05 23.10 38.15
N LEU A 762 24.36 23.05 37.88
CA LEU A 762 25.16 21.82 37.91
C LEU A 762 26.46 22.04 38.68
N SER A 763 26.84 21.04 39.48
CA SER A 763 28.19 20.97 40.05
C SER A 763 29.24 20.85 38.95
N ALA A 764 30.51 21.13 39.27
CA ALA A 764 31.61 20.99 38.30
C ALA A 764 31.71 19.56 37.74
N LYS A 765 31.59 18.54 38.60
CA LYS A 765 31.63 17.12 38.20
C LYS A 765 30.46 16.75 37.28
N GLN A 766 29.26 17.28 37.54
CA GLN A 766 28.09 17.07 36.67
C GLN A 766 28.25 17.74 35.31
N ALA A 767 28.77 18.97 35.28
CA ALA A 767 29.01 19.70 34.04
C ALA A 767 30.03 18.98 33.13
N GLU A 768 31.12 18.47 33.70
CA GLU A 768 32.12 17.69 32.99
C GLU A 768 31.54 16.38 32.43
N ALA A 769 30.85 15.60 33.28
CA ALA A 769 30.21 14.36 32.86
C ALA A 769 29.15 14.58 31.77
N PHE A 770 28.38 15.67 31.85
CA PHE A 770 27.42 16.05 30.81
C PHE A 770 28.10 16.34 29.48
N ILE A 771 29.18 17.14 29.47
CA ILE A 771 29.91 17.45 28.24
C ILE A 771 30.43 16.17 27.59
N VAL A 772 31.10 15.30 28.35
CA VAL A 772 31.64 14.02 27.86
C VAL A 772 30.52 13.15 27.31
N PHE A 773 29.45 12.95 28.08
CA PHE A 773 28.33 12.11 27.66
C PHE A 773 27.64 12.66 26.41
N SER A 774 27.44 13.98 26.32
CA SER A 774 26.76 14.62 25.19
C SER A 774 27.48 14.42 23.85
N ARG A 775 28.76 14.02 23.86
CA ARG A 775 29.58 13.74 22.66
C ARG A 775 29.63 12.26 22.31
N SER A 776 29.06 11.40 23.15
CA SER A 776 29.10 9.96 22.97
C SER A 776 28.11 9.47 21.92
N ASP A 777 28.44 8.36 21.27
CA ASP A 777 27.51 7.66 20.38
C ASP A 777 26.25 7.20 21.11
N GLU A 778 26.36 6.92 22.42
CA GLU A 778 25.22 6.55 23.27
C GLU A 778 24.21 7.69 23.39
N PHE A 779 24.68 8.91 23.69
CA PHE A 779 23.80 10.08 23.71
C PHE A 779 23.24 10.40 22.32
N GLN A 780 24.03 10.24 21.26
CA GLN A 780 23.54 10.44 19.90
C GLN A 780 22.36 9.51 19.58
N ARG A 781 22.46 8.20 19.89
CA ARG A 781 21.36 7.25 19.69
C ARG A 781 20.15 7.61 20.54
N PHE A 782 20.36 7.91 21.83
CA PHE A 782 19.30 8.33 22.76
C PHE A 782 18.55 9.57 22.25
N TYR A 783 19.28 10.63 21.91
CA TYR A 783 18.70 11.90 21.49
C TYR A 783 17.99 11.81 20.14
N ARG A 784 18.42 10.90 19.24
CA ARG A 784 17.67 10.63 17.99
C ARG A 784 16.28 10.06 18.27
N VAL A 785 16.14 9.16 19.24
CA VAL A 785 14.83 8.65 19.68
C VAL A 785 14.01 9.76 20.34
N ALA A 786 14.61 10.58 21.20
CA ALA A 786 13.95 11.74 21.81
C ALA A 786 13.42 12.76 20.78
N CYS A 787 14.12 12.88 19.65
CA CYS A 787 13.73 13.70 18.50
C CYS A 787 12.79 12.96 17.51
N ASN A 788 12.37 11.74 17.81
CA ASN A 788 11.58 10.87 16.92
C ASN A 788 12.18 10.68 15.52
N PHE A 789 13.52 10.58 15.45
CA PHE A 789 14.27 10.52 14.19
C PHE A 789 13.93 11.67 13.24
N ALA A 790 13.38 12.79 13.75
CA ALA A 790 13.05 13.93 12.93
C ALA A 790 14.33 14.55 12.38
N THR A 791 14.25 14.96 11.13
CA THR A 791 15.32 15.60 10.42
C THR A 791 15.12 17.12 10.35
N ARG A 792 13.95 17.59 9.95
CA ARG A 792 13.72 19.01 9.65
C ARG A 792 13.18 19.80 10.83
N SER A 793 12.62 19.13 11.84
CA SER A 793 11.90 19.79 12.94
C SER A 793 12.55 19.69 14.33
N ILE A 794 13.87 19.48 14.43
CA ILE A 794 14.59 19.24 15.70
C ILE A 794 15.14 20.52 16.36
N ASN A 795 14.37 21.60 16.38
CA ASN A 795 14.78 22.82 17.06
C ASN A 795 14.82 22.58 18.58
N ILE A 796 15.96 22.82 19.22
CA ILE A 796 16.13 22.66 20.67
C ILE A 796 15.32 23.74 21.40
N ASP A 797 14.08 23.41 21.74
CA ASP A 797 13.22 24.18 22.64
C ASP A 797 13.13 23.49 24.00
N SER A 798 12.30 23.99 24.93
CA SER A 798 12.24 23.41 26.28
C SER A 798 11.82 21.94 26.30
N CYS A 799 11.10 21.43 25.29
CA CYS A 799 10.74 20.02 25.22
C CYS A 799 11.92 19.15 24.78
N LEU A 800 12.73 19.63 23.83
CA LEU A 800 13.95 18.90 23.44
C LEU A 800 15.12 19.10 24.42
N ALA A 801 15.22 20.27 25.06
CA ALA A 801 16.21 20.55 26.10
C ALA A 801 16.07 19.62 27.31
N PHE A 802 14.84 19.20 27.64
CA PHE A 802 14.58 18.19 28.68
C PHE A 802 15.43 16.92 28.51
N TRP A 803 15.66 16.50 27.26
CA TRP A 803 16.40 15.29 26.92
C TRP A 803 17.93 15.47 26.91
N TRP A 804 18.45 16.69 27.13
CA TRP A 804 19.87 16.89 27.39
C TRP A 804 20.18 16.53 28.85
N GLY A 805 19.96 15.25 29.18
CA GLY A 805 20.08 14.72 30.53
C GLY A 805 21.52 14.67 31.02
N VAL A 806 21.69 14.87 32.33
CA VAL A 806 22.99 14.84 33.01
C VAL A 806 23.20 13.46 33.64
N PRO A 807 24.35 12.79 33.42
CA PRO A 807 24.63 11.50 34.05
C PRO A 807 24.48 11.52 35.57
N LYS A 808 23.87 10.46 36.13
CA LYS A 808 23.86 10.18 37.57
C LYS A 808 25.28 9.78 37.97
N LEU A 809 25.85 10.45 38.97
CA LEU A 809 27.27 10.38 39.37
C LEU A 809 27.54 9.53 40.60
#